data_AF-A0A511N0I0-F1
#
_entry.id   AF-A0A511N0I0-F1
#
_cell.length_a   1.000
_cell.length_b   1.000
_cell.length_c   1.000
_cell.angle_alpha   90.00
_cell.angle_beta   90.00
_cell.angle_gamma   90.00
#
_symmetry.space_group_name_H-M   'P 1'
#
loop_
_entity.id
_entity.type
_entity.pdbx_description
1 polymer ?
#
loop_
_entity_poly.entity_id
_entity_poly.type
_entity_poly.pdbx_seq_one_letter_code
_entity_poly.pdbx_strand_id
1 'polypeptide(L)'
;MPEHSSNPAGWHLSVLGGASLQGADTHHRLERRTAAVLAYLALEGETPKYRLAGLLWPDSSEETARGNMRQLLRRLRVLTGTDLIEGVGQIRLKPEVTSDVGTLREVFHQGNAEAVLQYEGELLEGEDYDDTPDFAEWLTGARETLRDLHLRALRKQTALLEKQGNWASALEYAWQVVHTEPLSEEGYRTVMRLQYLLGDRGAAVATFERCQTLLGELLNTSPLPDTLKLLAEIQQGSLQVPVEKPAAPDIPLSVLRPPALIGREEQWGLLEAAWKNRKVIFVRGEAGAGKTRLALDFAHSKGEVLLLEVRPGDREVPYATLARLIRKLIQHRSEPNTLLHPWMAQELSRVVPELGKEVQPSIRSDLERLRFLDGLLQGTLALLQSSILVLDDLQCADRATLEFLGHLLSSGQLLTPLFVTFRTDEASAALLHLLKRAQETDDAGIIDVNALTESQVTRLLDSLNLAGFPQASVRRITRYTGGVPLFVVETVRHLLETGLQDETLPAKLLSGRASRIIEKRLERLDAPTLRVAQAAAIWEEDITLEQLSDVLQQPLLDVLDAWEKLHAAQFVQGHRFSHDLLREAVLSGLPEAISTWLHRRAALVVGAEQPLRQARHWLQAGEKERAAPLFVQAAREAARFLQFQDAAKLYQQGARCHEDSGKREEAFEGHAAVFERLWLHDLGSLLDTGVEALQRLAHTGLQQARAAAAASITQLVLYRNFAGAEEAALCGLHGLKSTGGEHPVVRAELLRLLIEARTHQKHPESTLEAMQQAQPLLESLPAESQAALHMSIGAAYLLLWQDERSLEHLGKASQLFEQQGDGYGASYARLIAAHMLEAAGKQTQAEQVRQQVDARLSQTEKRGSVQYFNLVKLGINLTGQHRYREALQHLEQARVLLPEVGRPAGLLERALADLYCALGAWELSEKAALAALQDPEPLDEGWGLAWIRLGQVLGMKGEPQEAQVAFREAGNFLGRVPLPEGQARFLLLQAEKAAPAQSLELTNRVLNLPRLSQGLQMRALTLQAQAHLRLGEHDTARQLSARVMEPEAPDLFEDPLLPLMVQHQIQVTAGKADCDVLQRMRDWLQNWVPLHVPEEHQQDYFNKPAVRAALEVLETTRSGIVWKGN
;
A
#
# COMPACT_ATOMS: atom_id res chain seq x y z
N MET A 1 -42.43 -28.21 46.49
CA MET A 1 -41.80 -27.82 47.78
C MET A 1 -40.42 -27.25 47.48
N PRO A 2 -40.25 -25.92 47.51
CA PRO A 2 -38.94 -25.30 47.34
C PRO A 2 -38.12 -25.47 48.62
N GLU A 3 -36.83 -25.72 48.48
CA GLU A 3 -35.88 -25.81 49.60
C GLU A 3 -35.82 -24.48 50.35
N HIS A 4 -36.36 -24.45 51.57
CA HIS A 4 -36.27 -23.31 52.46
C HIS A 4 -34.79 -23.01 52.77
N SER A 5 -34.37 -21.80 52.40
CA SER A 5 -33.14 -21.19 52.86
C SER A 5 -33.09 -21.26 54.39
N SER A 6 -32.13 -22.01 54.91
CA SER A 6 -31.83 -22.15 56.32
C SER A 6 -31.34 -20.82 56.91
N ASN A 7 -32.27 -19.98 57.35
CA ASN A 7 -31.97 -18.88 58.27
C ASN A 7 -32.05 -19.42 59.71
N PRO A 8 -30.92 -19.55 60.44
CA PRO A 8 -30.92 -20.21 61.75
C PRO A 8 -31.41 -19.24 62.83
N ALA A 9 -32.74 -19.10 62.97
CA ALA A 9 -33.51 -18.72 64.19
C ALA A 9 -34.93 -18.12 63.93
N GLY A 10 -35.46 -18.15 62.69
CA GLY A 10 -36.76 -17.54 62.37
C GLY A 10 -37.93 -18.53 62.31
N TRP A 11 -39.16 -18.06 62.57
CA TRP A 11 -40.39 -18.82 62.31
C TRP A 11 -40.89 -18.53 60.88
N HIS A 12 -41.41 -19.52 60.17
CA HIS A 12 -42.03 -19.38 58.84
C HIS A 12 -43.53 -19.67 58.91
N LEU A 13 -44.35 -18.72 58.48
CA LEU A 13 -45.79 -18.81 58.38
C LEU A 13 -46.17 -19.15 56.93
N SER A 14 -46.85 -20.28 56.73
CA SER A 14 -47.44 -20.67 55.45
C SER A 14 -48.96 -20.50 55.54
N VAL A 15 -49.52 -19.64 54.69
CA VAL A 15 -50.97 -19.39 54.60
C VAL A 15 -51.51 -19.50 53.17
N LEU A 16 -50.67 -19.78 52.16
CA LEU A 16 -51.09 -20.16 50.80
C LEU A 16 -51.17 -21.69 50.68
N GLY A 17 -52.32 -22.21 50.25
CA GLY A 17 -52.53 -23.66 50.12
C GLY A 17 -52.73 -24.41 51.45
N GLY A 18 -52.85 -23.67 52.55
CA GLY A 18 -53.10 -24.19 53.90
C GLY A 18 -52.47 -23.31 54.98
N ALA A 19 -52.90 -23.47 56.25
CA ALA A 19 -52.42 -22.66 57.37
C ALA A 19 -51.52 -23.44 58.33
N SER A 20 -50.20 -23.22 58.23
CA SER A 20 -49.22 -23.83 59.12
C SER A 20 -48.10 -22.88 59.53
N LEU A 21 -47.42 -23.26 60.60
CA LEU A 21 -46.32 -22.50 61.18
C LEU A 21 -45.14 -23.45 61.43
N GLN A 22 -43.99 -23.12 60.86
CA GLN A 22 -42.77 -23.92 60.90
C GLN A 22 -41.68 -23.19 61.70
N GLY A 23 -41.11 -23.88 62.68
CA GLY A 23 -39.90 -23.48 63.41
C GLY A 23 -38.73 -24.40 63.05
N ALA A 24 -37.59 -24.24 63.73
CA ALA A 24 -36.35 -24.97 63.42
C ALA A 24 -36.52 -26.51 63.33
N ASP A 25 -37.33 -27.11 64.21
CA ASP A 25 -37.58 -28.57 64.26
C ASP A 25 -39.07 -28.92 64.46
N THR A 26 -39.99 -27.97 64.32
CA THR A 26 -41.41 -28.14 64.67
C THR A 26 -42.34 -27.58 63.59
N HIS A 27 -43.39 -28.33 63.24
CA HIS A 27 -44.42 -27.89 62.30
C HIS A 27 -45.80 -27.99 62.96
N HIS A 28 -46.51 -26.87 63.04
CA HIS A 28 -47.82 -26.78 63.66
C HIS A 28 -48.87 -26.38 62.64
N ARG A 29 -49.95 -27.16 62.51
CA ARG A 29 -51.16 -26.68 61.83
C ARG A 29 -51.84 -25.65 62.73
N LEU A 30 -52.20 -24.50 62.17
CA LEU A 30 -52.78 -23.41 62.92
C LEU A 30 -54.28 -23.63 63.12
N GLU A 31 -54.78 -23.32 64.32
CA GLU A 31 -56.22 -23.21 64.54
C GLU A 31 -56.78 -22.06 63.69
N ARG A 32 -57.97 -22.26 63.10
CA ARG A 32 -58.69 -21.31 62.25
C ARG A 32 -58.52 -19.84 62.61
N ARG A 33 -58.95 -19.42 63.81
CA ARG A 33 -58.86 -18.00 64.22
C ARG A 33 -57.42 -17.51 64.45
N THR A 34 -56.49 -18.41 64.74
CA THR A 34 -55.06 -18.08 64.84
C THR A 34 -54.46 -17.85 63.46
N ALA A 35 -54.81 -18.69 62.49
CA ALA A 35 -54.43 -18.52 61.08
C ALA A 35 -54.94 -17.18 60.53
N ALA A 36 -56.20 -16.82 60.81
CA ALA A 36 -56.78 -15.54 60.44
C ALA A 36 -56.01 -14.33 60.98
N VAL A 37 -55.65 -14.33 62.28
CA VAL A 37 -54.86 -13.25 62.88
C VAL A 37 -53.49 -13.12 62.20
N LEU A 38 -52.79 -14.23 61.99
CA LEU A 38 -51.44 -14.23 61.43
C LEU A 38 -51.43 -13.85 59.95
N ALA A 39 -52.39 -14.35 59.15
CA ALA A 39 -52.56 -13.96 57.74
C ALA A 39 -52.91 -12.48 57.59
N TYR A 40 -53.80 -11.95 58.44
CA TYR A 40 -54.17 -10.54 58.43
C TYR A 40 -52.97 -9.65 58.73
N LEU A 41 -52.19 -9.96 59.77
CA LEU A 41 -51.00 -9.18 60.11
C LEU A 41 -49.88 -9.32 59.07
N ALA A 42 -49.79 -10.46 58.38
CA ALA A 42 -48.85 -10.64 57.27
C ALA A 42 -49.18 -9.77 56.05
N LEU A 43 -50.47 -9.50 55.80
CA LEU A 43 -50.95 -8.73 54.65
C LEU A 43 -51.12 -7.23 54.96
N GLU A 44 -51.78 -6.89 56.05
CA GLU A 44 -52.11 -5.50 56.40
C GLU A 44 -50.99 -4.83 57.21
N GLY A 45 -50.07 -5.62 57.78
CA GLY A 45 -49.00 -5.12 58.63
C GLY A 45 -49.52 -4.67 60.01
N GLU A 46 -48.92 -3.59 60.53
CA GLU A 46 -49.23 -3.07 61.86
C GLU A 46 -50.69 -2.63 61.97
N THR A 47 -51.44 -3.32 62.84
CA THR A 47 -52.90 -3.19 62.95
C THR A 47 -53.33 -2.97 64.40
N PRO A 48 -54.35 -2.13 64.66
CA PRO A 48 -54.88 -1.96 66.01
C PRO A 48 -55.49 -3.25 66.52
N LYS A 49 -55.05 -3.72 67.69
CA LYS A 49 -55.51 -4.98 68.29
C LYS A 49 -57.03 -5.06 68.46
N TYR A 50 -57.66 -3.92 68.76
CA TYR A 50 -59.12 -3.85 68.92
C TYR A 50 -59.86 -4.05 67.60
N ARG A 51 -59.31 -3.58 66.47
CA ARG A 51 -59.91 -3.72 65.14
C ARG A 51 -59.94 -5.19 64.73
N LEU A 52 -58.81 -5.89 64.87
CA LEU A 52 -58.71 -7.30 64.53
C LEU A 52 -59.55 -8.20 65.45
N ALA A 53 -59.69 -7.82 66.73
CA ALA A 53 -60.62 -8.49 67.65
C ALA A 53 -62.09 -8.28 67.26
N GLY A 54 -62.46 -7.09 66.76
CA GLY A 54 -63.80 -6.82 66.24
C GLY A 54 -64.14 -7.70 65.03
N LEU A 55 -63.22 -7.82 64.06
CA LEU A 55 -63.40 -8.61 62.84
C LEU A 55 -63.62 -10.11 63.11
N LEU A 56 -62.97 -10.66 64.14
CA LEU A 56 -62.97 -12.11 64.42
C LEU A 56 -64.00 -12.56 65.46
N TRP A 57 -64.60 -11.63 66.22
CA TRP A 57 -65.63 -11.93 67.23
C TRP A 57 -66.80 -10.92 67.15
N PRO A 58 -67.53 -10.83 66.02
CA PRO A 58 -68.57 -9.81 65.82
C PRO A 58 -69.72 -9.91 66.83
N ASP A 59 -70.07 -11.12 67.27
CA ASP A 59 -71.18 -11.37 68.22
C ASP A 59 -70.82 -11.17 69.70
N SER A 60 -69.58 -10.79 69.99
CA SER A 60 -69.09 -10.60 71.36
C SER A 60 -69.04 -9.12 71.74
N SER A 61 -69.31 -8.79 73.00
CA SER A 61 -69.01 -7.45 73.51
C SER A 61 -67.52 -7.12 73.37
N GLU A 62 -67.18 -5.84 73.22
CA GLU A 62 -65.79 -5.40 72.99
C GLU A 62 -64.82 -5.92 74.07
N GLU A 63 -65.26 -5.98 75.33
CA GLU A 63 -64.47 -6.51 76.44
C GLU A 63 -64.21 -8.03 76.31
N THR A 64 -65.21 -8.77 75.83
CA THR A 64 -65.13 -10.22 75.60
C THR A 64 -64.24 -10.54 74.40
N ALA A 65 -64.37 -9.81 73.29
CA ALA A 65 -63.52 -9.96 72.10
C ALA A 65 -62.04 -9.70 72.42
N ARG A 66 -61.75 -8.65 73.22
CA ARG A 66 -60.39 -8.37 73.74
C ARG A 66 -59.88 -9.47 74.67
N GLY A 67 -60.76 -10.08 75.47
CA GLY A 67 -60.46 -11.26 76.29
C GLY A 67 -60.03 -12.45 75.45
N ASN A 68 -60.82 -12.80 74.43
CA ASN A 68 -60.54 -13.91 73.51
C ASN A 68 -59.24 -13.69 72.72
N MET A 69 -58.99 -12.47 72.23
CA MET A 69 -57.74 -12.11 71.57
C MET A 69 -56.52 -12.28 72.50
N ARG A 70 -56.61 -11.87 73.77
CA ARG A 70 -55.54 -12.11 74.76
C ARG A 70 -55.28 -13.60 74.97
N GLN A 71 -56.35 -14.40 75.02
CA GLN A 71 -56.25 -15.85 75.19
C GLN A 71 -55.61 -16.52 73.96
N LEU A 72 -55.99 -16.12 72.75
CA LEU A 72 -55.43 -16.60 71.49
C LEU A 72 -53.93 -16.30 71.41
N LEU A 73 -53.52 -15.05 71.66
CA LEU A 73 -52.10 -14.66 71.64
C LEU A 73 -51.29 -15.40 72.71
N ARG A 74 -51.87 -15.63 73.90
CA ARG A 74 -51.22 -16.44 74.95
C ARG A 74 -51.05 -17.89 74.51
N ARG A 75 -52.04 -18.50 73.84
CA ARG A 75 -51.93 -19.87 73.31
C ARG A 75 -50.86 -19.95 72.24
N LEU A 76 -50.80 -18.97 71.33
CA LEU A 76 -49.77 -18.90 70.30
C LEU A 76 -48.37 -18.87 70.93
N ARG A 77 -48.14 -18.01 71.94
CA ARG A 77 -46.86 -17.94 72.68
C ARG A 77 -46.49 -19.27 73.35
N VAL A 78 -47.46 -19.98 73.91
CA VAL A 78 -47.23 -21.29 74.54
C VAL A 78 -46.87 -22.34 73.49
N LEU A 79 -47.54 -22.32 72.32
CA LEU A 79 -47.30 -23.23 71.21
C LEU A 79 -45.89 -23.07 70.63
N THR A 80 -45.42 -21.83 70.47
CA THR A 80 -44.15 -21.50 69.81
C THR A 80 -42.99 -21.28 70.79
N GLY A 81 -43.25 -21.30 72.10
CA GLY A 81 -42.27 -20.98 73.14
C GLY A 81 -41.74 -19.53 73.11
N THR A 82 -42.24 -18.69 72.20
CA THR A 82 -41.73 -17.34 71.89
C THR A 82 -42.86 -16.41 71.44
N ASP A 83 -42.76 -15.11 71.70
CA ASP A 83 -43.75 -14.15 71.19
C ASP A 83 -43.48 -13.88 69.71
N LEU A 84 -44.40 -14.27 68.81
CA LEU A 84 -44.34 -14.03 67.36
C LEU A 84 -44.90 -12.66 66.93
N ILE A 85 -45.69 -12.04 67.80
CA ILE A 85 -46.35 -10.75 67.59
C ILE A 85 -45.79 -9.78 68.62
N GLU A 86 -45.48 -8.56 68.19
CA GLU A 86 -45.06 -7.48 69.08
C GLU A 86 -46.05 -6.32 69.08
N GLY A 87 -45.97 -5.49 70.13
CA GLY A 87 -46.87 -4.35 70.35
C GLY A 87 -48.01 -4.63 71.33
N VAL A 88 -48.54 -3.56 71.94
CA VAL A 88 -49.58 -3.64 72.99
C VAL A 88 -50.95 -3.19 72.45
N GLY A 89 -51.00 -2.01 71.84
CA GLY A 89 -52.22 -1.41 71.26
C GLY A 89 -52.31 -1.58 69.74
N GLN A 90 -51.23 -1.25 69.05
CA GLN A 90 -50.95 -1.67 67.68
C GLN A 90 -50.15 -2.97 67.76
N ILE A 91 -50.52 -3.97 66.96
CA ILE A 91 -49.84 -5.26 66.91
C ILE A 91 -49.34 -5.53 65.50
N ARG A 92 -48.17 -6.16 65.39
CA ARG A 92 -47.58 -6.60 64.11
C ARG A 92 -46.82 -7.91 64.28
N LEU A 93 -46.61 -8.64 63.18
CA LEU A 93 -45.66 -9.74 63.18
C LEU A 93 -44.26 -9.22 63.45
N LYS A 94 -43.50 -9.95 64.26
CA LYS A 94 -42.10 -9.65 64.49
C LYS A 94 -41.27 -9.81 63.21
N PRO A 95 -40.21 -9.01 63.00
CA PRO A 95 -39.36 -9.11 61.80
C PRO A 95 -38.72 -10.50 61.60
N GLU A 96 -38.53 -11.26 62.68
CA GLU A 96 -37.98 -12.62 62.63
C GLU A 96 -38.99 -13.68 62.15
N VAL A 97 -40.27 -13.30 61.95
CA VAL A 97 -41.31 -14.17 61.41
C VAL A 97 -41.48 -13.88 59.93
N THR A 98 -41.05 -14.82 59.09
CA THR A 98 -41.27 -14.76 57.65
C THR A 98 -42.64 -15.35 57.30
N SER A 99 -43.28 -14.86 56.24
CA SER A 99 -44.52 -15.46 55.72
C SER A 99 -44.42 -15.68 54.22
N ASP A 100 -45.01 -16.75 53.71
CA ASP A 100 -45.09 -17.03 52.27
C ASP A 100 -45.78 -15.88 51.51
N VAL A 101 -46.88 -15.33 52.03
CA VAL A 101 -47.59 -14.19 51.43
C VAL A 101 -46.81 -12.88 51.53
N GLY A 102 -46.11 -12.66 52.65
CA GLY A 102 -45.23 -11.50 52.80
C GLY A 102 -44.05 -11.56 51.83
N THR A 103 -43.46 -12.74 51.69
CA THR A 103 -42.35 -13.01 50.76
C THR A 103 -42.81 -12.88 49.32
N LEU A 104 -43.99 -13.39 48.97
CA LEU A 104 -44.61 -13.24 47.64
C LEU A 104 -44.75 -11.76 47.27
N ARG A 105 -45.25 -10.91 48.18
CA ARG A 105 -45.37 -9.47 47.93
C ARG A 105 -44.01 -8.79 47.78
N GLU A 106 -43.04 -9.16 48.61
CA GLU A 106 -41.70 -8.61 48.56
C GLU A 106 -41.01 -8.95 47.23
N VAL A 107 -41.05 -10.22 46.83
CA VAL A 107 -40.51 -10.73 45.56
C VAL A 107 -41.18 -10.05 44.36
N PHE A 108 -42.49 -9.83 44.41
CA PHE A 108 -43.20 -9.06 43.38
C PHE A 108 -42.70 -7.61 43.31
N HIS A 109 -42.50 -6.94 44.45
CA HIS A 109 -41.98 -5.57 44.50
C HIS A 109 -40.52 -5.46 44.03
N GLN A 110 -39.70 -6.48 44.27
CA GLN A 110 -38.34 -6.59 43.72
C GLN A 110 -38.33 -6.87 42.20
N GLY A 111 -39.50 -7.10 41.61
CA GLY A 111 -39.68 -7.25 40.17
C GLY A 111 -39.39 -8.65 39.64
N ASN A 112 -39.14 -9.63 40.51
CA ASN A 112 -38.86 -11.02 40.15
C ASN A 112 -40.17 -11.78 39.94
N ALA A 113 -40.73 -11.68 38.72
CA ALA A 113 -42.00 -12.29 38.37
C ALA A 113 -41.98 -13.82 38.49
N GLU A 114 -40.88 -14.46 38.07
CA GLU A 114 -40.73 -15.92 38.11
C GLU A 114 -40.83 -16.47 39.53
N ALA A 115 -40.18 -15.84 40.50
CA ALA A 115 -40.23 -16.29 41.88
C ALA A 115 -41.61 -16.12 42.53
N VAL A 116 -42.46 -15.18 42.06
CA VAL A 116 -43.87 -15.09 42.49
C VAL A 116 -44.66 -16.32 42.03
N LEU A 117 -44.37 -16.84 40.84
CA LEU A 117 -45.08 -17.99 40.27
C LEU A 117 -44.74 -19.31 40.97
N GLN A 118 -43.71 -19.34 41.83
CA GLN A 118 -43.39 -20.50 42.65
C GLN A 118 -44.34 -20.67 43.85
N TYR A 119 -45.11 -19.64 44.18
CA TYR A 119 -46.10 -19.66 45.24
C TYR A 119 -47.48 -19.98 44.65
N GLU A 120 -47.99 -21.16 44.98
CA GLU A 120 -49.29 -21.68 44.56
C GLU A 120 -50.22 -21.91 45.77
N GLY A 121 -51.53 -21.90 45.54
CA GLY A 121 -52.55 -22.15 46.57
C GLY A 121 -53.33 -20.90 46.99
N GLU A 122 -54.57 -21.11 47.44
CA GLU A 122 -55.44 -20.01 47.86
C GLU A 122 -55.11 -19.57 49.30
N LEU A 123 -55.29 -18.29 49.63
CA LEU A 123 -55.08 -17.77 50.98
C LEU A 123 -56.05 -18.44 51.96
N LEU A 124 -55.51 -19.11 52.98
CA LEU A 124 -56.27 -19.88 53.98
C LEU A 124 -57.19 -20.94 53.35
N GLU A 125 -56.69 -21.62 52.33
CA GLU A 125 -57.42 -22.69 51.64
C GLU A 125 -57.90 -23.78 52.62
N GLY A 126 -59.16 -24.18 52.48
CA GLY A 126 -59.79 -25.22 53.31
C GLY A 126 -60.29 -24.78 54.70
N GLU A 127 -60.17 -23.50 55.07
CA GLU A 127 -60.71 -22.95 56.31
C GLU A 127 -61.90 -22.02 56.01
N ASP A 128 -63.04 -22.25 56.67
CA ASP A 128 -64.31 -21.53 56.46
C ASP A 128 -64.53 -20.47 57.56
N TYR A 129 -64.94 -19.25 57.19
CA TYR A 129 -65.12 -18.09 58.08
C TYR A 129 -66.54 -17.50 58.07
N ASP A 130 -67.55 -18.30 57.70
CA ASP A 130 -68.96 -17.88 57.62
C ASP A 130 -69.53 -17.25 58.91
N ASP A 131 -68.99 -17.59 60.10
CA ASP A 131 -69.37 -16.99 61.38
C ASP A 131 -68.73 -15.62 61.66
N THR A 132 -67.92 -15.11 60.73
CA THR A 132 -67.20 -13.83 60.83
C THR A 132 -67.35 -13.03 59.52
N PRO A 133 -68.52 -12.44 59.24
CA PRO A 133 -68.83 -11.82 57.95
C PRO A 133 -67.84 -10.72 57.54
N ASP A 134 -67.48 -9.83 58.46
CA ASP A 134 -66.53 -8.73 58.18
C ASP A 134 -65.12 -9.25 57.83
N PHE A 135 -64.69 -10.37 58.41
CA PHE A 135 -63.43 -11.00 58.07
C PHE A 135 -63.51 -11.79 56.75
N ALA A 136 -64.65 -12.45 56.49
CA ALA A 136 -64.88 -13.18 55.24
C ALA A 136 -64.90 -12.23 54.03
N GLU A 137 -65.46 -11.03 54.16
CA GLU A 137 -65.41 -9.98 53.14
C GLU A 137 -63.96 -9.54 52.88
N TRP A 138 -63.18 -9.28 53.94
CA TRP A 138 -61.76 -8.96 53.81
C TRP A 138 -60.97 -10.10 53.15
N LEU A 139 -61.22 -11.36 53.54
CA LEU A 139 -60.53 -12.53 52.99
C LEU A 139 -60.80 -12.69 51.49
N THR A 140 -62.04 -12.42 51.06
CA THR A 140 -62.41 -12.40 49.63
C THR A 140 -61.60 -11.35 48.87
N GLY A 141 -61.57 -10.11 49.36
CA GLY A 141 -60.78 -9.04 48.73
C GLY A 141 -59.27 -9.31 48.73
N ALA A 142 -58.74 -9.93 49.79
CA ALA A 142 -57.35 -10.33 49.88
C ALA A 142 -57.00 -11.43 48.85
N ARG A 143 -57.87 -12.43 48.67
CA ARG A 143 -57.72 -13.48 47.65
C ARG A 143 -57.74 -12.90 46.23
N GLU A 144 -58.65 -11.97 45.94
CA GLU A 144 -58.69 -11.26 44.66
C GLU A 144 -57.41 -10.47 44.40
N THR A 145 -56.90 -9.77 45.41
CA THR A 145 -55.65 -9.00 45.33
C THR A 145 -54.45 -9.90 45.02
N LEU A 146 -54.35 -11.06 45.68
CA LEU A 146 -53.28 -12.03 45.44
C LEU A 146 -53.40 -12.69 44.06
N ARG A 147 -54.63 -12.97 43.61
CA ARG A 147 -54.88 -13.49 42.26
C ARG A 147 -54.49 -12.48 41.16
N ASP A 148 -54.80 -11.20 41.33
CA ASP A 148 -54.34 -10.13 40.43
C ASP A 148 -52.82 -10.00 40.42
N LEU A 149 -52.18 -10.11 41.59
CA LEU A 149 -50.71 -10.10 41.68
C LEU A 149 -50.09 -11.30 40.92
N HIS A 150 -50.65 -12.50 41.09
CA HIS A 150 -50.21 -13.69 40.35
C HIS A 150 -50.41 -13.53 38.84
N LEU A 151 -51.56 -13.00 38.41
CA LEU A 151 -51.84 -12.71 37.00
C LEU A 151 -50.85 -11.68 36.40
N ARG A 152 -50.52 -10.63 37.15
CA ARG A 152 -49.51 -9.63 36.74
C ARG A 152 -48.13 -10.27 36.63
N ALA A 153 -47.78 -11.18 37.54
CA ALA A 153 -46.53 -11.93 37.45
C ALA A 153 -46.50 -12.81 36.20
N LEU A 154 -47.58 -13.54 35.90
CA LEU A 154 -47.70 -14.34 34.67
C LEU A 154 -47.51 -13.49 33.42
N ARG A 155 -48.25 -12.37 33.30
CA ARG A 155 -48.14 -11.46 32.16
C ARG A 155 -46.73 -10.86 32.03
N LYS A 156 -46.10 -10.48 33.15
CA LYS A 156 -44.74 -9.94 33.17
C LYS A 156 -43.71 -10.98 32.75
N GLN A 157 -43.86 -12.23 33.19
CA GLN A 157 -42.99 -13.34 32.80
C GLN A 157 -43.16 -13.71 31.33
N THR A 158 -44.40 -13.79 30.83
CA THR A 158 -44.70 -13.97 29.40
C THR A 158 -44.02 -12.89 28.55
N ALA A 159 -44.18 -11.62 28.91
CA ALA A 159 -43.57 -10.50 28.18
C ALA A 159 -42.03 -10.52 28.24
N LEU A 160 -41.45 -10.91 29.37
CA LEU A 160 -39.99 -11.03 29.52
C LEU A 160 -39.42 -12.13 28.61
N LEU A 161 -40.03 -13.32 28.62
CA LEU A 161 -39.62 -14.45 27.79
C LEU A 161 -39.85 -14.18 26.30
N GLU A 162 -40.93 -13.51 25.96
CA GLU A 162 -41.19 -13.05 24.59
C GLU A 162 -40.09 -12.09 24.10
N LYS A 163 -39.70 -11.10 24.93
CA LYS A 163 -38.58 -10.18 24.63
C LYS A 163 -37.23 -10.88 24.52
N GLN A 164 -37.03 -11.96 25.27
CA GLN A 164 -35.81 -12.77 25.21
C GLN A 164 -35.78 -13.72 23.99
N GLY A 165 -36.86 -13.79 23.20
CA GLY A 165 -36.98 -14.72 22.08
C GLY A 165 -37.29 -16.16 22.48
N ASN A 166 -37.54 -16.44 23.76
CA ASN A 166 -37.94 -17.76 24.24
C ASN A 166 -39.47 -17.93 24.12
N TRP A 167 -39.95 -17.98 22.86
CA TRP A 167 -41.39 -18.01 22.56
C TRP A 167 -42.10 -19.26 23.08
N ALA A 168 -41.40 -20.40 23.18
CA ALA A 168 -41.95 -21.65 23.68
C ALA A 168 -42.33 -21.54 25.16
N SER A 169 -41.42 -21.09 26.02
CA SER A 169 -41.73 -20.87 27.45
C SER A 169 -42.70 -19.71 27.65
N ALA A 170 -42.61 -18.65 26.82
CA ALA A 170 -43.59 -17.56 26.87
C ALA A 170 -45.02 -18.05 26.59
N LEU A 171 -45.18 -18.98 25.64
CA LEU A 171 -46.46 -19.57 25.25
C LEU A 171 -47.08 -20.37 26.41
N GLU A 172 -46.26 -21.10 27.19
CA GLU A 172 -46.72 -21.84 28.37
C GLU A 172 -47.35 -20.91 29.42
N TYR A 173 -46.66 -19.82 29.78
CA TYR A 173 -47.21 -18.82 30.72
C TYR A 173 -48.38 -18.04 30.13
N ALA A 174 -48.37 -17.74 28.83
CA ALA A 174 -49.48 -17.06 28.16
C ALA A 174 -50.77 -17.90 28.22
N TRP A 175 -50.66 -19.22 28.08
CA TRP A 175 -51.80 -20.11 28.29
C TRP A 175 -52.31 -20.06 29.74
N GLN A 176 -51.45 -19.99 30.75
CA GLN A 176 -51.91 -19.87 32.15
C GLN A 176 -52.69 -18.57 32.40
N VAL A 177 -52.33 -17.46 31.72
CA VAL A 177 -53.13 -16.22 31.74
C VAL A 177 -54.53 -16.46 31.18
N VAL A 178 -54.63 -17.13 30.02
CA VAL A 178 -55.92 -17.46 29.38
C VAL A 178 -56.76 -18.39 30.26
N HIS A 179 -56.16 -19.37 30.95
CA HIS A 179 -56.91 -20.24 31.87
C HIS A 179 -57.42 -19.48 33.10
N THR A 180 -56.67 -18.48 33.57
CA THR A 180 -57.04 -17.68 34.74
C THR A 180 -58.10 -16.63 34.40
N GLU A 181 -58.05 -16.06 33.20
CA GLU A 181 -59.02 -15.11 32.64
C GLU A 181 -59.53 -15.54 31.25
N PRO A 182 -60.44 -16.53 31.17
CA PRO A 182 -60.92 -17.08 29.90
C PRO A 182 -61.67 -16.08 29.02
N LEU A 183 -62.14 -14.96 29.58
CA LEU A 183 -62.83 -13.92 28.81
C LEU A 183 -61.90 -12.80 28.33
N SER A 184 -60.59 -12.87 28.65
CA SER A 184 -59.61 -11.85 28.26
C SER A 184 -59.07 -12.10 26.85
N GLU A 185 -59.54 -11.31 25.88
CA GLU A 185 -59.03 -11.36 24.50
C GLU A 185 -57.53 -11.02 24.40
N GLU A 186 -56.98 -10.26 25.34
CA GLU A 186 -55.55 -9.93 25.38
C GLU A 186 -54.67 -11.16 25.58
N GLY A 187 -55.11 -12.10 26.43
CA GLY A 187 -54.44 -13.39 26.61
C GLY A 187 -54.43 -14.19 25.31
N TYR A 188 -55.59 -14.31 24.64
CA TYR A 188 -55.70 -15.02 23.36
C TYR A 188 -54.85 -14.39 22.26
N ARG A 189 -54.82 -13.04 22.14
CA ARG A 189 -53.94 -12.36 21.18
C ARG A 189 -52.46 -12.66 21.41
N THR A 190 -52.03 -12.72 22.68
CA THR A 190 -50.65 -13.05 23.03
C THR A 190 -50.30 -14.48 22.62
N VAL A 191 -51.18 -15.44 22.89
CA VAL A 191 -51.04 -16.84 22.45
C VAL A 191 -50.99 -16.95 20.92
N MET A 192 -51.91 -16.29 20.20
CA MET A 192 -51.94 -16.26 18.73
C MET A 192 -50.63 -15.73 18.15
N ARG A 193 -50.09 -14.64 18.71
CA ARG A 193 -48.82 -14.04 18.27
C ARG A 193 -47.63 -14.98 18.52
N LEU A 194 -47.54 -15.58 19.71
CA LEU A 194 -46.46 -16.51 20.06
C LEU A 194 -46.49 -17.80 19.23
N GLN A 195 -47.67 -18.36 18.94
CA GLN A 195 -47.82 -19.52 18.05
C GLN A 195 -47.38 -19.21 16.62
N TYR A 196 -47.72 -18.02 16.12
CA TYR A 196 -47.23 -17.56 14.82
C TYR A 196 -45.71 -17.39 14.79
N LEU A 197 -45.11 -16.79 15.84
CA LEU A 197 -43.66 -16.64 15.99
C LEU A 197 -42.91 -17.98 16.02
N LEU A 198 -43.51 -19.00 16.62
CA LEU A 198 -43.01 -20.39 16.60
C LEU A 198 -43.20 -21.09 15.23
N GLY A 199 -43.81 -20.43 14.26
CA GLY A 199 -44.09 -20.96 12.92
C GLY A 199 -45.38 -21.78 12.82
N ASP A 200 -46.17 -21.90 13.90
CA ASP A 200 -47.42 -22.66 13.91
C ASP A 200 -48.64 -21.76 13.65
N ARG A 201 -48.77 -21.38 12.38
CA ARG A 201 -49.89 -20.57 11.89
C ARG A 201 -51.25 -21.27 12.05
N GLY A 202 -51.28 -22.60 11.96
CA GLY A 202 -52.51 -23.37 12.13
C GLY A 202 -53.04 -23.29 13.55
N ALA A 203 -52.15 -23.44 14.54
CA ALA A 203 -52.51 -23.30 15.95
C ALA A 203 -52.97 -21.87 16.29
N ALA A 204 -52.36 -20.84 15.72
CA ALA A 204 -52.78 -19.45 15.94
C ALA A 204 -54.22 -19.17 15.46
N VAL A 205 -54.59 -19.70 14.28
CA VAL A 205 -55.98 -19.59 13.78
C VAL A 205 -56.95 -20.38 14.66
N ALA A 206 -56.59 -21.60 15.07
CA ALA A 206 -57.42 -22.39 15.98
C ALA A 206 -57.64 -21.72 17.34
N THR A 207 -56.63 -21.00 17.86
CA THR A 207 -56.74 -20.21 19.10
C THR A 207 -57.75 -19.06 18.95
N PHE A 208 -57.79 -18.39 17.80
CA PHE A 208 -58.81 -17.39 17.49
C PHE A 208 -60.22 -17.98 17.48
N GLU A 209 -60.41 -19.13 16.82
CA GLU A 209 -61.71 -19.81 16.75
C GLU A 209 -62.23 -20.18 18.14
N ARG A 210 -61.34 -20.63 19.04
CA ARG A 210 -61.67 -20.89 20.44
C ARG A 210 -62.13 -19.63 21.18
N CYS A 211 -61.41 -18.52 21.01
CA CYS A 211 -61.77 -17.22 21.60
C CYS A 211 -63.15 -16.75 21.10
N GLN A 212 -63.37 -16.82 19.78
CA GLN A 212 -64.63 -16.42 19.15
C GLN A 212 -65.81 -17.27 19.63
N THR A 213 -65.62 -18.59 19.74
CA THR A 213 -66.66 -19.51 20.23
C THR A 213 -67.04 -19.16 21.66
N LEU A 214 -66.04 -18.99 22.55
CA LEU A 214 -66.27 -18.72 23.96
C LEU A 214 -66.97 -17.36 24.21
N LEU A 215 -66.57 -16.31 23.49
CA LEU A 215 -67.21 -14.99 23.56
C LEU A 215 -68.63 -15.02 22.99
N GLY A 216 -68.86 -15.78 21.92
CA GLY A 216 -70.17 -16.00 21.34
C GLY A 216 -71.13 -16.70 22.31
N GLU A 217 -70.67 -17.75 22.97
CA GLU A 217 -71.47 -18.55 23.91
C GLU A 217 -71.78 -17.82 25.23
N LEU A 218 -70.78 -17.17 25.84
CA LEU A 218 -70.91 -16.59 27.18
C LEU A 218 -71.40 -15.13 27.17
N LEU A 219 -71.03 -14.36 26.15
CA LEU A 219 -71.30 -12.92 26.11
C LEU A 219 -72.16 -12.49 24.91
N ASN A 220 -72.45 -13.38 23.95
CA ASN A 220 -73.12 -13.05 22.68
C ASN A 220 -72.45 -11.89 21.91
N THR A 221 -71.12 -11.75 22.03
CA THR A 221 -70.34 -10.69 21.38
C THR A 221 -69.35 -11.26 20.38
N SER A 222 -69.02 -10.46 19.35
CA SER A 222 -67.91 -10.77 18.44
C SER A 222 -66.56 -10.34 19.03
N PRO A 223 -65.44 -10.96 18.62
CA PRO A 223 -64.10 -10.53 19.04
C PRO A 223 -63.82 -9.07 18.69
N LEU A 224 -62.99 -8.41 19.51
CA LEU A 224 -62.57 -7.03 19.32
C LEU A 224 -61.81 -6.79 18.00
N PRO A 225 -61.82 -5.55 17.47
CA PRO A 225 -61.13 -5.21 16.23
C PRO A 225 -59.64 -5.57 16.21
N ASP A 226 -58.94 -5.42 17.34
CA ASP A 226 -57.51 -5.76 17.46
C ASP A 226 -57.26 -7.27 17.29
N THR A 227 -58.20 -8.09 17.76
CA THR A 227 -58.15 -9.57 17.64
C THR A 227 -58.40 -9.99 16.18
N LEU A 228 -59.35 -9.31 15.50
CA LEU A 228 -59.62 -9.53 14.07
C LEU A 228 -58.47 -9.06 13.17
N LYS A 229 -57.84 -7.93 13.51
CA LYS A 229 -56.67 -7.40 12.79
C LYS A 229 -55.48 -8.36 12.89
N LEU A 230 -55.19 -8.88 14.09
CA LEU A 230 -54.14 -9.86 14.30
C LEU A 230 -54.36 -11.13 13.47
N LEU A 231 -55.60 -11.63 13.41
CA LEU A 231 -55.95 -12.78 12.56
C LEU A 231 -55.65 -12.49 11.08
N ALA A 232 -56.01 -11.31 10.58
CA ALA A 232 -55.77 -10.91 9.19
C ALA A 232 -54.26 -10.84 8.87
N GLU A 233 -53.45 -10.29 9.78
CA GLU A 233 -51.99 -10.21 9.64
C GLU A 233 -51.34 -11.60 9.64
N ILE A 234 -51.78 -12.50 10.52
CA ILE A 234 -51.35 -13.91 10.55
C ILE A 234 -51.73 -14.64 9.25
N GLN A 235 -52.93 -14.38 8.73
CA GLN A 235 -53.41 -14.99 7.48
C GLN A 235 -52.67 -14.45 6.24
N GLN A 236 -52.20 -13.21 6.27
CA GLN A 236 -51.44 -12.62 5.16
C GLN A 236 -49.94 -12.93 5.25
N GLY A 237 -49.47 -13.49 6.38
CA GLY A 237 -48.04 -13.66 6.64
C GLY A 237 -47.31 -12.31 6.79
N SER A 238 -48.05 -11.24 7.03
CA SER A 238 -47.57 -9.85 7.04
C SER A 238 -47.33 -9.33 8.45
N LEU A 239 -47.43 -10.19 9.46
CA LEU A 239 -47.14 -9.84 10.84
C LEU A 239 -45.66 -9.45 10.98
N GLN A 240 -45.37 -8.16 10.78
CA GLN A 240 -44.09 -7.56 11.03
C GLN A 240 -43.92 -7.48 12.54
N VAL A 241 -43.11 -8.39 13.08
CA VAL A 241 -42.75 -8.36 14.49
C VAL A 241 -41.82 -7.18 14.67
N PRO A 242 -42.14 -6.19 15.52
CA PRO A 242 -41.12 -5.33 16.08
C PRO A 242 -40.29 -6.26 16.97
N VAL A 243 -39.24 -6.85 16.39
CA VAL A 243 -38.16 -7.36 17.22
C VAL A 243 -37.51 -6.12 17.80
N GLU A 244 -38.08 -5.61 18.90
CA GLU A 244 -37.28 -4.86 19.86
C GLU A 244 -36.18 -5.84 20.23
N LYS A 245 -34.98 -5.62 19.63
CA LYS A 245 -33.75 -6.30 20.04
C LYS A 245 -33.77 -6.37 21.56
N PRO A 246 -33.47 -7.53 22.18
CA PRO A 246 -33.29 -7.57 23.63
C PRO A 246 -32.41 -6.38 23.98
N ALA A 247 -32.89 -5.51 24.86
CA ALA A 247 -32.12 -4.36 25.29
C ALA A 247 -30.77 -4.95 25.72
N ALA A 248 -29.73 -4.67 24.93
CA ALA A 248 -28.38 -4.83 25.41
C ALA A 248 -28.36 -4.17 26.79
N PRO A 249 -27.64 -4.72 27.79
CA PRO A 249 -27.41 -3.98 29.03
C PRO A 249 -27.11 -2.54 28.63
N ASP A 250 -27.76 -1.54 29.24
CA ASP A 250 -27.64 -0.14 28.85
C ASP A 250 -26.16 0.26 28.87
N ILE A 251 -25.46 0.00 27.77
CA ILE A 251 -24.10 0.40 27.52
C ILE A 251 -24.27 1.90 27.36
N PRO A 252 -23.80 2.71 28.32
CA PRO A 252 -24.09 4.13 28.28
C PRO A 252 -23.61 4.67 26.94
N LEU A 253 -24.41 5.55 26.32
CA LEU A 253 -24.16 6.08 24.96
C LEU A 253 -22.74 6.66 24.80
N SER A 254 -22.07 7.01 25.90
CA SER A 254 -20.66 7.38 25.98
C SER A 254 -19.67 6.29 25.53
N VAL A 255 -19.98 5.00 25.75
CA VAL A 255 -19.20 3.83 25.27
C VAL A 255 -19.53 3.48 23.80
N LEU A 256 -20.68 3.93 23.31
CA LEU A 256 -21.10 3.81 21.92
C LEU A 256 -20.65 4.99 21.05
N ARG A 257 -20.29 6.13 21.67
CA ARG A 257 -19.67 7.28 21.00
C ARG A 257 -18.16 7.09 20.92
N PRO A 258 -17.49 7.64 19.89
CA PRO A 258 -16.03 7.70 19.88
C PRO A 258 -15.56 8.38 21.16
N PRO A 259 -14.69 7.75 21.98
CA PRO A 259 -14.20 8.36 23.21
C PRO A 259 -13.41 9.63 22.90
N ALA A 260 -13.34 10.54 23.87
CA ALA A 260 -12.53 11.75 23.74
C ALA A 260 -11.07 11.39 23.42
N LEU A 261 -10.43 12.22 22.59
CA LEU A 261 -9.05 12.02 22.14
C LEU A 261 -8.09 12.32 23.31
N ILE A 262 -7.84 11.32 24.16
CA ILE A 262 -7.14 11.46 25.43
C ILE A 262 -5.68 11.06 25.30
N GLY A 263 -4.78 11.83 25.91
CA GLY A 263 -3.37 11.48 25.99
C GLY A 263 -2.60 11.69 24.68
N ARG A 264 -3.13 12.50 23.77
CA ARG A 264 -2.52 12.82 22.46
C ARG A 264 -2.05 14.27 22.35
N GLU A 265 -1.89 14.96 23.48
CA GLU A 265 -1.50 16.37 23.52
C GLU A 265 -0.10 16.61 22.93
N GLU A 266 0.85 15.70 23.19
CA GLU A 266 2.21 15.74 22.62
C GLU A 266 2.18 15.49 21.10
N GLN A 267 1.48 14.43 20.66
CA GLN A 267 1.35 14.11 19.24
C GLN A 267 0.61 15.22 18.49
N TRP A 268 -0.39 15.87 19.10
CA TRP A 268 -1.04 17.04 18.55
C TRP A 268 -0.07 18.21 18.38
N GLY A 269 0.82 18.45 19.36
CA GLY A 269 1.90 19.44 19.24
C GLY A 269 2.85 19.15 18.07
N LEU A 270 3.23 17.89 17.86
CA LEU A 270 4.06 17.46 16.73
C LEU A 270 3.34 17.64 15.39
N LEU A 271 2.05 17.30 15.34
CA LEU A 271 1.19 17.56 14.18
C LEU A 271 1.15 19.04 13.83
N GLU A 272 1.04 19.94 14.82
CA GLU A 272 1.06 21.38 14.58
C GLU A 272 2.41 21.89 14.08
N ALA A 273 3.51 21.36 14.59
CA ALA A 273 4.83 21.71 14.10
C ALA A 273 5.03 21.27 12.65
N ALA A 274 4.64 20.04 12.31
CA ALA A 274 4.72 19.52 10.95
C ALA A 274 3.81 20.29 9.98
N TRP A 275 2.58 20.59 10.40
CA TRP A 275 1.61 21.37 9.63
C TRP A 275 2.13 22.79 9.33
N LYS A 276 2.67 23.50 10.33
CA LYS A 276 3.25 24.84 10.13
C LYS A 276 4.39 24.84 9.13
N ASN A 277 5.20 23.79 9.13
CA ASN A 277 6.31 23.61 8.21
C ASN A 277 5.90 23.01 6.85
N ARG A 278 4.60 22.84 6.59
CA ARG A 278 4.03 22.24 5.36
C ARG A 278 4.62 20.87 5.01
N LYS A 279 4.98 20.09 6.03
CA LYS A 279 5.52 18.73 5.86
C LYS A 279 4.41 17.75 5.52
N VAL A 280 4.77 16.67 4.84
CA VAL A 280 3.92 15.48 4.72
C VAL A 280 3.91 14.73 6.04
N ILE A 281 2.72 14.43 6.54
CA ILE A 281 2.53 13.95 7.90
C ILE A 281 2.34 12.43 7.89
N PHE A 282 3.30 11.70 8.44
CA PHE A 282 3.24 10.25 8.58
C PHE A 282 2.87 9.87 10.01
N VAL A 283 1.74 9.18 10.20
CA VAL A 283 1.24 8.74 11.50
C VAL A 283 1.37 7.22 11.58
N ARG A 284 2.30 6.73 12.40
CA ARG A 284 2.58 5.30 12.55
C ARG A 284 2.36 4.79 13.97
N GLY A 285 2.18 3.49 14.13
CA GLY A 285 1.87 2.86 15.41
C GLY A 285 1.10 1.54 15.25
N GLU A 286 0.85 0.86 16.36
CA GLU A 286 0.21 -0.45 16.40
C GLU A 286 -1.27 -0.41 15.94
N ALA A 287 -1.81 -1.56 15.56
CA ALA A 287 -3.23 -1.72 15.24
C ALA A 287 -4.10 -1.27 16.44
N GLY A 288 -5.17 -0.50 16.18
CA GLY A 288 -6.07 0.00 17.23
C GLY A 288 -5.52 1.13 18.11
N ALA A 289 -4.31 1.65 17.85
CA ALA A 289 -3.72 2.75 18.62
C ALA A 289 -4.42 4.12 18.44
N GLY A 290 -5.32 4.25 17.45
CA GLY A 290 -6.05 5.49 17.16
C GLY A 290 -5.40 6.42 16.14
N LYS A 291 -4.54 5.89 15.25
CA LYS A 291 -3.84 6.65 14.19
C LYS A 291 -4.79 7.39 13.26
N THR A 292 -5.72 6.67 12.65
CA THR A 292 -6.77 7.18 11.77
C THR A 292 -7.54 8.31 12.45
N ARG A 293 -7.95 8.09 13.71
CA ARG A 293 -8.71 9.08 14.48
C ARG A 293 -7.91 10.35 14.74
N LEU A 294 -6.66 10.22 15.17
CA LEU A 294 -5.77 11.36 15.43
C LEU A 294 -5.53 12.17 14.14
N ALA A 295 -5.24 11.50 13.02
CA ALA A 295 -5.02 12.15 11.73
C ALA A 295 -6.28 12.88 11.23
N LEU A 296 -7.44 12.23 11.30
CA LEU A 296 -8.71 12.80 10.85
C LEU A 296 -9.17 13.98 11.72
N ASP A 297 -9.13 13.86 13.05
CA ASP A 297 -9.55 14.94 13.94
C ASP A 297 -8.66 16.17 13.79
N PHE A 298 -7.36 15.96 13.61
CA PHE A 298 -6.44 17.05 13.30
C PHE A 298 -6.72 17.66 11.92
N ALA A 299 -6.85 16.85 10.87
CA ALA A 299 -7.12 17.33 9.52
C ALA A 299 -8.44 18.12 9.45
N HIS A 300 -9.51 17.63 10.08
CA HIS A 300 -10.80 18.33 10.18
C HIS A 300 -10.70 19.67 10.92
N SER A 301 -9.78 19.79 11.89
CA SER A 301 -9.53 21.07 12.56
C SER A 301 -8.88 22.13 11.64
N LYS A 302 -8.33 21.73 10.50
CA LYS A 302 -7.63 22.60 9.55
C LYS A 302 -8.42 22.96 8.31
N GLY A 303 -9.41 22.15 7.92
CA GLY A 303 -10.23 22.42 6.75
C GLY A 303 -11.00 21.20 6.23
N GLU A 304 -11.38 21.28 4.96
CA GLU A 304 -12.07 20.19 4.25
C GLU A 304 -11.11 19.01 4.04
N VAL A 305 -11.56 17.81 4.39
CA VAL A 305 -10.76 16.57 4.36
C VAL A 305 -11.32 15.61 3.32
N LEU A 306 -10.44 15.12 2.46
CA LEU A 306 -10.67 13.98 1.60
C LEU A 306 -9.95 12.76 2.18
N LEU A 307 -10.72 11.85 2.76
CA LEU A 307 -10.19 10.57 3.27
C LEU A 307 -10.18 9.53 2.15
N LEU A 308 -9.06 8.85 1.92
CA LEU A 308 -8.99 7.61 1.17
C LEU A 308 -8.48 6.50 2.09
N GLU A 309 -9.36 5.55 2.39
CA GLU A 309 -8.98 4.32 3.09
C GLU A 309 -8.38 3.36 2.07
N VAL A 310 -7.10 3.02 2.21
CA VAL A 310 -6.36 2.10 1.35
C VAL A 310 -6.76 0.67 1.72
N ARG A 311 -7.03 -0.17 0.71
CA ARG A 311 -7.62 -1.50 0.92
C ARG A 311 -6.55 -2.59 0.84
N PRO A 312 -6.57 -3.64 1.68
CA PRO A 312 -5.64 -4.77 1.58
C PRO A 312 -5.54 -5.38 0.18
N GLY A 313 -6.67 -5.45 -0.56
CA GLY A 313 -6.72 -5.94 -1.93
C GLY A 313 -6.05 -5.03 -2.97
N ASP A 314 -5.82 -3.76 -2.65
CA ASP A 314 -5.13 -2.84 -3.56
C ASP A 314 -3.72 -3.35 -3.83
N ARG A 315 -3.02 -3.91 -2.83
CA ARG A 315 -1.62 -4.38 -2.87
C ARG A 315 -1.26 -5.23 -4.09
N GLU A 316 -2.23 -5.95 -4.63
CA GLU A 316 -2.04 -6.91 -5.72
C GLU A 316 -2.25 -6.31 -7.11
N VAL A 317 -2.97 -5.20 -7.22
CA VAL A 317 -3.37 -4.63 -8.51
C VAL A 317 -2.57 -3.34 -8.75
N PRO A 318 -1.73 -3.28 -9.81
CA PRO A 318 -0.98 -2.08 -10.16
C PRO A 318 -1.85 -0.82 -10.19
N TYR A 319 -1.43 0.21 -9.46
CA TYR A 319 -2.12 1.50 -9.37
C TYR A 319 -3.56 1.44 -8.83
N ALA A 320 -4.01 0.36 -8.19
CA ALA A 320 -5.37 0.27 -7.68
C ALA A 320 -5.69 1.35 -6.64
N THR A 321 -4.76 1.60 -5.72
CA THR A 321 -4.92 2.66 -4.72
C THR A 321 -5.05 4.03 -5.40
N LEU A 322 -4.17 4.29 -6.37
CA LEU A 322 -4.18 5.54 -7.15
C LEU A 322 -5.46 5.68 -8.00
N ALA A 323 -5.94 4.61 -8.62
CA ALA A 323 -7.18 4.60 -9.40
C ALA A 323 -8.38 5.01 -8.54
N ARG A 324 -8.49 4.46 -7.32
CA ARG A 324 -9.55 4.82 -6.38
C ARG A 324 -9.41 6.25 -5.89
N LEU A 325 -8.19 6.72 -5.62
CA LEU A 325 -7.92 8.11 -5.29
C LEU A 325 -8.44 9.05 -6.38
N ILE A 326 -8.06 8.79 -7.64
CA ILE A 326 -8.47 9.59 -8.80
C ILE A 326 -9.99 9.59 -8.96
N ARG A 327 -10.65 8.42 -8.90
CA ARG A 327 -12.13 8.32 -8.96
C ARG A 327 -12.79 9.15 -7.86
N LYS A 328 -12.27 9.07 -6.63
CA LYS A 328 -12.81 9.81 -5.50
C LYS A 328 -12.61 11.32 -5.66
N LEU A 329 -11.46 11.74 -6.18
CA LEU A 329 -11.18 13.14 -6.50
C LEU A 329 -12.13 13.67 -7.58
N ILE A 330 -12.39 12.89 -8.63
CA ILE A 330 -13.33 13.25 -9.70
C ILE A 330 -14.75 13.43 -9.17
N GLN A 331 -15.23 12.50 -8.33
CA GLN A 331 -16.56 12.56 -7.73
C GLN A 331 -16.76 13.78 -6.82
N HIS A 332 -15.69 14.24 -6.18
CA HIS A 332 -15.70 15.44 -5.34
C HIS A 332 -15.64 16.76 -6.14
N ARG A 333 -15.56 16.71 -7.48
CA ARG A 333 -15.52 17.91 -8.35
C ARG A 333 -16.80 18.07 -9.14
N SER A 334 -17.29 19.31 -9.20
CA SER A 334 -18.49 19.67 -9.95
C SER A 334 -18.30 19.59 -11.48
N GLU A 335 -17.07 19.79 -11.99
CA GLU A 335 -16.73 19.64 -13.41
C GLU A 335 -15.30 19.09 -13.64
N PRO A 336 -15.11 17.75 -13.68
CA PRO A 336 -13.78 17.13 -13.77
C PRO A 336 -13.10 17.25 -15.15
N ASN A 337 -13.88 17.29 -16.24
CA ASN A 337 -13.36 17.30 -17.61
C ASN A 337 -12.75 18.66 -18.03
N THR A 338 -13.02 19.73 -17.29
CA THR A 338 -12.51 21.09 -17.55
C THR A 338 -11.14 21.33 -16.90
N LEU A 339 -10.76 20.51 -15.90
CA LEU A 339 -9.50 20.64 -15.15
C LEU A 339 -8.37 19.79 -15.72
N LEU A 340 -8.68 18.65 -16.33
CA LEU A 340 -7.71 17.76 -16.94
C LEU A 340 -7.48 18.13 -18.41
N HIS A 341 -6.23 18.44 -18.77
CA HIS A 341 -5.88 18.57 -20.17
C HIS A 341 -6.10 17.23 -20.91
N PRO A 342 -6.55 17.21 -22.19
CA PRO A 342 -6.86 15.96 -22.90
C PRO A 342 -5.78 14.89 -22.86
N TRP A 343 -4.50 15.26 -22.97
CA TRP A 343 -3.38 14.31 -22.87
C TRP A 343 -3.26 13.69 -21.47
N MET A 344 -3.57 14.41 -20.40
CA MET A 344 -3.56 13.89 -19.02
C MET A 344 -4.71 12.91 -18.82
N ALA A 345 -5.92 13.27 -19.29
CA ALA A 345 -7.08 12.38 -19.25
C ALA A 345 -6.81 11.06 -20.00
N GLN A 346 -6.07 11.14 -21.12
CA GLN A 346 -5.64 9.99 -21.90
C GLN A 346 -4.65 9.08 -21.14
N GLU A 347 -3.68 9.64 -20.42
CA GLU A 347 -2.74 8.83 -19.63
C GLU A 347 -3.39 8.28 -18.35
N LEU A 348 -4.22 9.09 -17.68
CA LEU A 348 -5.02 8.64 -16.54
C LEU A 348 -5.99 7.52 -16.94
N SER A 349 -6.48 7.47 -18.19
CA SER A 349 -7.38 6.42 -18.66
C SER A 349 -6.73 5.03 -18.73
N ARG A 350 -5.41 4.93 -18.60
CA ARG A 350 -4.70 3.65 -18.46
C ARG A 350 -4.93 3.02 -17.08
N VAL A 351 -5.25 3.85 -16.07
CA VAL A 351 -5.48 3.45 -14.67
C VAL A 351 -6.96 3.59 -14.28
N VAL A 352 -7.66 4.58 -14.84
CA VAL A 352 -9.08 4.88 -14.63
C VAL A 352 -9.77 4.92 -16.00
N PRO A 353 -10.15 3.75 -16.57
CA PRO A 353 -10.64 3.63 -17.95
C PRO A 353 -11.80 4.57 -18.29
N GLU A 354 -12.62 4.93 -17.30
CA GLU A 354 -13.78 5.82 -17.44
C GLU A 354 -13.41 7.25 -17.92
N LEU A 355 -12.14 7.65 -17.82
CA LEU A 355 -11.64 8.95 -18.28
C LEU A 355 -11.33 9.01 -19.79
N GLY A 356 -11.27 7.86 -20.47
CA GLY A 356 -10.91 7.75 -21.88
C GLY A 356 -11.99 7.05 -22.71
N LYS A 357 -12.14 7.46 -23.98
CA LYS A 357 -13.08 6.81 -24.92
C LYS A 357 -12.49 5.62 -25.68
N GLU A 358 -11.16 5.51 -25.70
CA GLU A 358 -10.41 4.48 -26.45
C GLU A 358 -9.45 3.71 -25.54
N VAL A 359 -9.28 2.42 -25.81
CA VAL A 359 -8.32 1.55 -25.14
C VAL A 359 -6.91 2.00 -25.49
N GLN A 360 -6.15 2.45 -24.50
CA GLN A 360 -4.78 2.92 -24.73
C GLN A 360 -3.84 1.74 -25.06
N PRO A 361 -2.95 1.88 -26.06
CA PRO A 361 -1.97 0.85 -26.39
C PRO A 361 -0.99 0.63 -25.23
N SER A 362 -0.57 -0.61 -24.98
CA SER A 362 0.42 -0.94 -23.93
C SER A 362 1.65 -0.04 -24.01
N ILE A 363 2.25 0.25 -22.85
CA ILE A 363 3.49 1.03 -22.77
C ILE A 363 4.63 0.20 -23.39
N ARG A 364 5.17 0.66 -24.52
CA ARG A 364 6.19 -0.05 -25.32
C ARG A 364 7.58 0.52 -25.16
N SER A 365 7.75 1.51 -24.29
CA SER A 365 9.01 2.20 -24.11
C SER A 365 9.18 2.85 -22.74
N ASP A 366 10.44 3.05 -22.33
CA ASP A 366 10.85 3.84 -21.15
C ASP A 366 10.34 5.28 -21.15
N LEU A 367 9.70 5.63 -22.24
CA LEU A 367 9.14 6.90 -22.45
C LEU A 367 7.65 7.00 -22.27
N GLU A 368 6.92 6.14 -22.97
CA GLU A 368 5.50 6.05 -22.76
C GLU A 368 5.30 5.83 -21.26
N ARG A 369 6.29 5.23 -20.56
CA ARG A 369 6.53 5.32 -19.11
C ARG A 369 6.62 6.75 -18.55
N LEU A 370 7.61 7.56 -18.93
CA LEU A 370 7.78 8.92 -18.41
C LEU A 370 6.58 9.81 -18.70
N ARG A 371 5.99 9.74 -19.90
CA ARG A 371 4.74 10.43 -20.26
C ARG A 371 3.57 9.92 -19.43
N PHE A 372 3.46 8.61 -19.23
CA PHE A 372 2.44 8.02 -18.35
C PHE A 372 2.62 8.48 -16.89
N LEU A 373 3.85 8.47 -16.37
CA LEU A 373 4.16 8.93 -15.01
C LEU A 373 3.93 10.43 -14.84
N ASP A 374 4.29 11.24 -15.85
CA ASP A 374 4.03 12.69 -15.86
C ASP A 374 2.54 12.97 -16.01
N GLY A 375 1.81 12.21 -16.83
CA GLY A 375 0.35 12.28 -16.95
C GLY A 375 -0.35 11.88 -15.66
N LEU A 376 0.13 10.84 -14.98
CA LEU A 376 -0.31 10.47 -13.64
C LEU A 376 -0.02 11.59 -12.64
N LEU A 377 1.19 12.17 -12.65
CA LEU A 377 1.64 13.20 -11.73
C LEU A 377 0.82 14.49 -11.91
N GLN A 378 0.86 15.07 -13.11
CA GLN A 378 0.17 16.31 -13.46
C GLN A 378 -1.34 16.16 -13.35
N GLY A 379 -1.89 15.03 -13.82
CA GLY A 379 -3.32 14.74 -13.70
C GLY A 379 -3.77 14.63 -12.25
N THR A 380 -3.00 13.93 -11.40
CA THR A 380 -3.31 13.81 -9.96
C THR A 380 -3.17 15.17 -9.26
N LEU A 381 -2.12 15.95 -9.54
CA LEU A 381 -1.92 17.29 -8.98
C LEU A 381 -3.05 18.27 -9.38
N ALA A 382 -3.49 18.23 -10.65
CA ALA A 382 -4.60 19.04 -11.14
C ALA A 382 -5.90 18.72 -10.39
N LEU A 383 -6.12 17.46 -10.03
CA LEU A 383 -7.30 17.02 -9.28
C LEU A 383 -7.22 17.33 -7.78
N LEU A 384 -6.01 17.46 -7.21
CA LEU A 384 -5.76 17.60 -5.76
C LEU A 384 -5.97 19.01 -5.19
N GLN A 385 -6.42 19.99 -5.98
CA GLN A 385 -6.46 21.40 -5.51
C GLN A 385 -7.48 21.64 -4.38
N SER A 386 -7.07 22.26 -3.27
CA SER A 386 -7.93 22.86 -2.22
C SER A 386 -8.42 22.01 -1.03
N SER A 387 -8.21 20.69 -0.95
CA SER A 387 -8.68 19.84 0.18
C SER A 387 -7.55 19.06 0.83
N ILE A 388 -7.58 18.81 2.13
CA ILE A 388 -6.57 18.01 2.86
C ILE A 388 -6.73 16.54 2.49
N LEU A 389 -5.67 15.87 2.04
CA LEU A 389 -5.71 14.44 1.69
C LEU A 389 -5.26 13.59 2.89
N VAL A 390 -6.07 12.62 3.29
CA VAL A 390 -5.72 11.61 4.29
C VAL A 390 -5.73 10.24 3.62
N LEU A 391 -4.56 9.61 3.49
CA LEU A 391 -4.39 8.23 3.05
C LEU A 391 -4.27 7.34 4.28
N ASP A 392 -5.31 6.56 4.55
CA ASP A 392 -5.39 5.70 5.73
C ASP A 392 -4.96 4.26 5.40
N ASP A 393 -4.18 3.64 6.29
CA ASP A 393 -3.68 2.26 6.16
C ASP A 393 -2.82 2.00 4.89
N LEU A 394 -1.86 2.90 4.61
CA LEU A 394 -1.02 2.85 3.41
C LEU A 394 -0.15 1.57 3.29
N GLN A 395 0.01 0.77 4.36
CA GLN A 395 0.64 -0.56 4.27
C GLN A 395 -0.06 -1.49 3.27
N CYS A 396 -1.33 -1.24 2.98
CA CYS A 396 -2.14 -2.00 2.05
C CYS A 396 -2.01 -1.54 0.58
N ALA A 397 -1.27 -0.44 0.31
CA ALA A 397 -1.14 0.09 -1.04
C ALA A 397 -0.31 -0.82 -1.95
N ASP A 398 -0.63 -0.80 -3.24
CA ASP A 398 0.19 -1.44 -4.25
C ASP A 398 1.54 -0.74 -4.42
N ARG A 399 2.54 -1.53 -4.82
CA ARG A 399 3.91 -1.06 -4.99
C ARG A 399 4.01 0.09 -6.00
N ALA A 400 3.26 0.03 -7.10
CA ALA A 400 3.26 1.09 -8.11
C ALA A 400 2.73 2.42 -7.57
N THR A 401 1.66 2.39 -6.76
CA THR A 401 1.17 3.59 -6.08
C THR A 401 2.19 4.10 -5.07
N LEU A 402 2.85 3.24 -4.29
CA LEU A 402 3.90 3.67 -3.35
C LEU A 402 5.10 4.31 -4.06
N GLU A 403 5.53 3.72 -5.18
CA GLU A 403 6.58 4.29 -6.03
C GLU A 403 6.13 5.64 -6.61
N PHE A 404 4.92 5.73 -7.15
CA PHE A 404 4.33 6.98 -7.65
C PHE A 404 4.24 8.05 -6.56
N LEU A 405 3.79 7.71 -5.35
CA LEU A 405 3.77 8.62 -4.21
C LEU A 405 5.17 9.14 -3.89
N GLY A 406 6.21 8.31 -4.02
CA GLY A 406 7.60 8.75 -3.89
C GLY A 406 8.00 9.79 -4.93
N HIS A 407 7.54 9.64 -6.17
CA HIS A 407 7.76 10.62 -7.24
C HIS A 407 6.97 11.91 -6.99
N LEU A 408 5.71 11.79 -6.58
CA LEU A 408 4.84 12.92 -6.21
C LEU A 408 5.47 13.76 -5.09
N LEU A 409 5.96 13.12 -4.03
CA LEU A 409 6.66 13.80 -2.93
C LEU A 409 7.96 14.45 -3.40
N SER A 410 8.77 13.73 -4.17
CA SER A 410 10.06 14.25 -4.68
C SER A 410 9.89 15.41 -5.68
N SER A 411 8.71 15.56 -6.29
CA SER A 411 8.46 16.62 -7.27
C SER A 411 8.46 18.03 -6.67
N GLY A 412 8.20 18.17 -5.37
CA GLY A 412 7.99 19.46 -4.70
C GLY A 412 6.75 20.23 -5.16
N GLN A 413 5.93 19.66 -6.06
CA GLN A 413 4.74 20.31 -6.63
C GLN A 413 3.47 20.05 -5.80
N LEU A 414 3.54 19.19 -4.80
CA LEU A 414 2.41 18.86 -3.92
C LEU A 414 2.12 20.02 -2.96
N LEU A 415 1.19 20.90 -3.34
CA LEU A 415 0.71 21.99 -2.49
C LEU A 415 -0.35 21.54 -1.46
N THR A 416 -0.92 20.37 -1.69
CA THR A 416 -2.01 19.82 -0.88
C THR A 416 -1.46 19.12 0.36
N PRO A 417 -1.93 19.48 1.58
CA PRO A 417 -1.49 18.79 2.78
C PRO A 417 -1.87 17.31 2.75
N LEU A 418 -0.88 16.44 2.99
CA LEU A 418 -1.02 14.99 2.92
C LEU A 418 -0.73 14.37 4.28
N PHE A 419 -1.70 13.59 4.77
CA PHE A 419 -1.57 12.71 5.93
C PHE A 419 -1.53 11.27 5.43
N VAL A 420 -0.60 10.50 5.98
CA VAL A 420 -0.45 9.08 5.69
C VAL A 420 -0.47 8.34 7.01
N THR A 421 -1.39 7.40 7.19
CA THR A 421 -1.37 6.49 8.34
C THR A 421 -0.89 5.11 7.91
N PHE A 422 -0.12 4.43 8.77
CA PHE A 422 0.22 3.03 8.53
C PHE A 422 0.61 2.27 9.80
N ARG A 423 0.62 0.94 9.73
CA ARG A 423 1.08 0.04 10.80
C ARG A 423 2.58 -0.20 10.72
N THR A 424 3.27 -0.07 11.85
CA THR A 424 4.74 -0.14 11.88
C THR A 424 5.27 -1.55 11.62
N ASP A 425 4.54 -2.56 12.07
CA ASP A 425 4.85 -4.00 11.99
C ASP A 425 4.50 -4.63 10.63
N GLU A 426 3.56 -4.05 9.89
CA GLU A 426 3.14 -4.53 8.57
C GLU A 426 3.72 -3.71 7.40
N ALA A 427 4.61 -2.75 7.69
CA ALA A 427 5.16 -1.85 6.68
C ALA A 427 6.00 -2.61 5.64
N SER A 428 5.64 -2.47 4.36
CA SER A 428 6.40 -3.05 3.26
C SER A 428 7.76 -2.34 3.06
N ALA A 429 8.73 -3.01 2.46
CA ALA A 429 10.02 -2.40 2.11
C ALA A 429 9.87 -1.15 1.23
N ALA A 430 8.89 -1.14 0.32
CA ALA A 430 8.59 0.03 -0.52
C ALA A 430 8.06 1.21 0.30
N LEU A 431 7.18 0.97 1.28
CA LEU A 431 6.66 2.00 2.18
C LEU A 431 7.76 2.54 3.11
N LEU A 432 8.62 1.67 3.63
CA LEU A 432 9.78 2.09 4.43
C LEU A 432 10.76 2.92 3.60
N HIS A 433 10.96 2.58 2.33
CA HIS A 433 11.79 3.35 1.41
C HIS A 433 11.17 4.72 1.11
N LEU A 434 9.85 4.79 0.90
CA LEU A 434 9.10 6.05 0.75
C LEU A 434 9.30 6.96 1.97
N LEU A 435 9.15 6.40 3.17
CA LEU A 435 9.34 7.14 4.43
C LEU A 435 10.78 7.62 4.58
N LYS A 436 11.77 6.76 4.34
CA LYS A 436 13.19 7.11 4.43
C LYS A 436 13.55 8.25 3.48
N ARG A 437 13.08 8.18 2.24
CA ARG A 437 13.31 9.23 1.23
C ARG A 437 12.70 10.56 1.65
N ALA A 438 11.49 10.55 2.21
CA ALA A 438 10.84 11.76 2.71
C ALA A 438 11.52 12.33 3.98
N GLN A 439 12.20 11.49 4.76
CA GLN A 439 13.06 11.94 5.88
C GLN A 439 14.36 12.58 5.40
N GLU A 440 15.00 12.01 4.37
CA GLU A 440 16.28 12.50 3.82
C GLU A 440 16.15 13.92 3.25
N THR A 441 14.98 14.30 2.75
CA THR A 441 14.70 15.66 2.23
C THR A 441 14.15 16.64 3.28
N ASP A 442 14.00 16.21 4.54
CA ASP A 442 13.34 16.95 5.64
C ASP A 442 11.88 17.37 5.37
N ASP A 443 11.23 16.82 4.35
CA ASP A 443 9.85 17.14 3.97
C ASP A 443 8.79 16.36 4.77
N ALA A 444 9.21 15.45 5.67
CA ALA A 444 8.32 14.58 6.45
C ALA A 444 8.24 14.93 7.94
N GLY A 445 7.02 14.95 8.48
CA GLY A 445 6.75 14.93 9.93
C GLY A 445 6.26 13.56 10.35
N ILE A 446 7.07 12.81 11.12
CA ILE A 446 6.70 11.47 11.60
C ILE A 446 6.18 11.55 13.03
N ILE A 447 4.99 10.99 13.25
CA ILE A 447 4.32 10.96 14.55
C ILE A 447 4.09 9.51 14.95
N ASP A 448 4.72 9.14 16.06
CA ASP A 448 4.55 7.85 16.71
C ASP A 448 3.33 7.86 17.65
N VAL A 449 2.36 7.01 17.35
CA VAL A 449 1.14 6.82 18.14
C VAL A 449 1.29 5.56 18.98
N ASN A 450 1.72 5.76 20.22
CA ASN A 450 1.94 4.69 21.20
C ASN A 450 0.64 4.31 21.95
N ALA A 451 0.65 3.16 22.63
CA ALA A 451 -0.40 2.79 23.57
C ALA A 451 -0.55 3.82 24.71
N LEU A 452 -1.75 3.91 25.30
CA LEU A 452 -2.04 4.81 26.40
C LEU A 452 -1.39 4.32 27.70
N THR A 453 -0.84 5.27 28.46
CA THR A 453 -0.39 5.03 29.83
C THR A 453 -1.56 4.76 30.77
N GLU A 454 -1.32 4.13 31.92
CA GLU A 454 -2.33 3.87 32.95
C GLU A 454 -3.12 5.14 33.35
N SER A 455 -2.42 6.28 33.44
CA SER A 455 -3.05 7.58 33.76
C SER A 455 -3.99 8.07 32.65
N GLN A 456 -3.67 7.78 31.39
CA GLN A 456 -4.49 8.14 30.23
C GLN A 456 -5.66 7.17 30.06
N VAL A 457 -5.46 5.88 30.37
CA VAL A 457 -6.55 4.88 30.43
C VAL A 457 -7.55 5.24 31.53
N THR A 458 -7.08 5.73 32.69
CA THR A 458 -7.96 6.23 33.75
C THR A 458 -8.85 7.35 33.23
N ARG A 459 -8.25 8.39 32.63
CA ARG A 459 -8.99 9.50 32.01
C ARG A 459 -9.96 9.03 30.90
N LEU A 460 -9.57 8.01 30.12
CA LEU A 460 -10.41 7.42 29.09
C LEU A 460 -11.66 6.79 29.70
N LEU A 461 -11.52 5.98 30.75
CA LEU A 461 -12.64 5.34 31.44
C LEU A 461 -13.52 6.35 32.16
N ASP A 462 -12.94 7.39 32.77
CA ASP A 462 -13.70 8.49 33.37
C ASP A 462 -14.57 9.20 32.33
N SER A 463 -14.05 9.40 31.12
CA SER A 463 -14.81 10.02 30.01
C SER A 463 -16.00 9.18 29.52
N LEU A 464 -16.01 7.88 29.82
CA LEU A 464 -17.10 6.98 29.48
C LEU A 464 -18.28 7.08 30.47
N ASN A 465 -18.19 7.87 31.56
CA ASN A 465 -19.26 8.08 32.53
C ASN A 465 -19.89 6.77 33.07
N LEU A 466 -19.07 5.75 33.32
CA LEU A 466 -19.50 4.46 33.84
C LEU A 466 -19.76 4.56 35.35
N ALA A 467 -21.04 4.66 35.73
CA ALA A 467 -21.44 4.73 37.13
C ALA A 467 -21.00 3.46 37.89
N GLY A 468 -20.11 3.61 38.88
CA GLY A 468 -19.70 2.52 39.78
C GLY A 468 -18.51 1.66 39.32
N PHE A 469 -17.78 2.03 38.26
CA PHE A 469 -16.62 1.25 37.82
C PHE A 469 -15.41 1.42 38.79
N PRO A 470 -14.87 0.36 39.41
CA PRO A 470 -13.82 0.50 40.44
C PRO A 470 -12.48 0.99 39.85
N GLN A 471 -11.86 2.00 40.46
CA GLN A 471 -10.51 2.46 40.04
C GLN A 471 -9.42 1.37 40.15
N ALA A 472 -9.61 0.38 41.03
CA ALA A 472 -8.70 -0.76 41.16
C ALA A 472 -8.61 -1.62 39.89
N SER A 473 -9.63 -1.58 39.04
CA SER A 473 -9.74 -2.36 37.80
C SER A 473 -8.93 -1.77 36.65
N VAL A 474 -8.65 -0.46 36.68
CA VAL A 474 -7.91 0.26 35.62
C VAL A 474 -6.53 -0.32 35.40
N ARG A 475 -5.81 -0.67 36.48
CA ARG A 475 -4.50 -1.32 36.42
C ARG A 475 -4.54 -2.68 35.71
N ARG A 476 -5.56 -3.49 36.00
CA ARG A 476 -5.73 -4.80 35.36
C ARG A 476 -6.11 -4.65 33.89
N ILE A 477 -7.06 -3.77 33.57
CA ILE A 477 -7.46 -3.51 32.19
C ILE A 477 -6.29 -2.96 31.38
N THR A 478 -5.50 -2.03 31.91
CA THR A 478 -4.31 -1.49 31.24
C THR A 478 -3.26 -2.58 31.00
N ARG A 479 -2.96 -3.43 32.00
CA ARG A 479 -2.03 -4.56 31.85
C ARG A 479 -2.54 -5.63 30.91
N TYR A 480 -3.85 -5.87 30.93
CA TYR A 480 -4.51 -6.82 30.05
C TYR A 480 -4.39 -6.31 28.62
N THR A 481 -4.96 -5.15 28.31
CA THR A 481 -5.06 -4.57 26.95
C THR A 481 -3.77 -3.98 26.38
N GLY A 482 -2.72 -3.87 27.19
CA GLY A 482 -1.48 -3.18 26.82
C GLY A 482 -1.64 -1.65 26.68
N GLY A 483 -2.79 -1.09 27.07
CA GLY A 483 -3.10 0.33 26.91
C GLY A 483 -3.57 0.72 25.51
N VAL A 484 -3.80 -0.23 24.60
CA VAL A 484 -4.32 0.07 23.26
C VAL A 484 -5.78 0.53 23.39
N PRO A 485 -6.13 1.77 22.96
CA PRO A 485 -7.45 2.36 23.18
C PRO A 485 -8.62 1.47 22.73
N LEU A 486 -8.50 0.86 21.56
CA LEU A 486 -9.54 -0.03 21.01
C LEU A 486 -9.80 -1.21 21.94
N PHE A 487 -8.74 -1.87 22.42
CA PHE A 487 -8.86 -3.02 23.33
C PHE A 487 -9.35 -2.63 24.72
N VAL A 488 -9.00 -1.44 25.20
CA VAL A 488 -9.54 -0.89 26.45
C VAL A 488 -11.06 -0.76 26.38
N VAL A 489 -11.56 -0.06 25.35
CA VAL A 489 -13.00 0.15 25.17
C VAL A 489 -13.73 -1.18 24.97
N GLU A 490 -13.16 -2.09 24.16
CA GLU A 490 -13.79 -3.38 23.89
C GLU A 490 -13.78 -4.32 25.10
N THR A 491 -12.73 -4.31 25.92
CA THR A 491 -12.68 -5.09 27.17
C THR A 491 -13.72 -4.59 28.16
N VAL A 492 -13.87 -3.26 28.30
CA VAL A 492 -14.86 -2.64 29.18
C VAL A 492 -16.28 -2.95 28.70
N ARG A 493 -16.53 -2.84 27.39
CA ARG A 493 -17.79 -3.25 26.78
C ARG A 493 -18.11 -4.71 27.09
N HIS A 494 -17.15 -5.61 26.91
CA HIS A 494 -17.33 -7.04 27.18
C HIS A 494 -17.69 -7.32 28.65
N LEU A 495 -17.04 -6.63 29.60
CA LEU A 495 -17.34 -6.76 31.03
C LEU A 495 -18.76 -6.29 31.36
N LEU A 496 -19.20 -5.17 30.75
CA LEU A 496 -20.56 -4.66 30.90
C LEU A 496 -21.62 -5.57 30.26
N GLU A 497 -21.33 -6.13 29.09
CA GLU A 497 -22.23 -7.05 28.37
C GLU A 497 -22.43 -8.39 29.08
N THR A 498 -21.41 -8.86 29.80
CA THR A 498 -21.40 -10.19 30.43
C THR A 498 -21.70 -10.15 31.93
N GLY A 499 -21.72 -8.97 32.55
CA GLY A 499 -21.84 -8.83 34.00
C GLY A 499 -20.66 -9.43 34.78
N LEU A 500 -19.54 -9.69 34.11
CA LEU A 500 -18.34 -10.29 34.71
C LEU A 500 -17.61 -9.29 35.60
N GLN A 501 -17.09 -9.76 36.74
CA GLN A 501 -16.25 -8.96 37.63
C GLN A 501 -14.79 -8.93 37.14
N ASP A 502 -14.11 -7.80 37.32
CA ASP A 502 -12.72 -7.57 36.87
C ASP A 502 -11.68 -8.57 37.44
N GLU A 503 -12.05 -9.37 38.45
CA GLU A 503 -11.21 -10.41 39.05
C GLU A 503 -11.02 -11.63 38.12
N THR A 504 -11.86 -11.79 37.10
CA THR A 504 -11.76 -12.87 36.11
C THR A 504 -10.76 -12.58 34.98
N LEU A 505 -10.20 -11.37 34.90
CA LEU A 505 -9.25 -10.97 33.86
C LEU A 505 -7.83 -11.52 34.15
N PRO A 506 -7.19 -12.22 33.19
CA PRO A 506 -5.81 -12.69 33.32
C PRO A 506 -4.80 -11.56 33.54
N ALA A 507 -3.65 -11.87 34.14
CA ALA A 507 -2.61 -10.89 34.50
C ALA A 507 -1.92 -10.15 33.32
N LYS A 508 -2.04 -10.62 32.08
CA LYS A 508 -1.49 -9.99 30.84
C LYS A 508 -2.22 -10.53 29.60
N LEU A 509 -2.42 -9.72 28.55
CA LEU A 509 -2.48 -10.29 27.20
C LEU A 509 -1.06 -10.75 26.85
N LEU A 510 -0.90 -12.06 26.62
CA LEU A 510 0.26 -12.55 25.88
C LEU A 510 0.04 -12.17 24.41
N SER A 511 1.03 -11.51 23.81
CA SER A 511 1.09 -11.20 22.38
C SER A 511 0.73 -12.44 21.57
N GLY A 512 -0.43 -12.41 20.91
CA GLY A 512 -0.91 -13.50 20.04
C GLY A 512 -2.36 -13.96 20.22
N ARG A 513 -3.16 -13.47 21.19
CA ARG A 513 -4.58 -13.89 21.34
C ARG A 513 -5.55 -12.78 21.77
N ALA A 514 -5.76 -11.78 20.91
CA ALA A 514 -7.09 -11.16 20.78
C ALA A 514 -8.16 -12.22 20.39
N SER A 515 -7.69 -13.36 19.88
CA SER A 515 -8.49 -14.50 19.43
C SER A 515 -9.42 -15.08 20.49
N ARG A 516 -9.09 -15.17 21.80
CA ARG A 516 -10.00 -15.88 22.75
C ARG A 516 -11.33 -15.18 23.04
N ILE A 517 -11.36 -13.84 23.04
CA ILE A 517 -12.62 -13.08 23.21
C ILE A 517 -13.39 -13.11 21.88
N ILE A 518 -12.70 -13.00 20.75
CA ILE A 518 -13.29 -13.04 19.41
C ILE A 518 -13.78 -14.46 19.05
N GLU A 519 -13.05 -15.51 19.39
CA GLU A 519 -13.38 -16.93 19.27
C GLU A 519 -14.67 -17.21 20.04
N LYS A 520 -14.78 -16.76 21.29
CA LYS A 520 -16.03 -16.88 22.06
C LYS A 520 -17.20 -16.10 21.45
N ARG A 521 -16.95 -15.02 20.71
CA ARG A 521 -18.00 -14.31 19.95
C ARG A 521 -18.36 -15.06 18.66
N LEU A 522 -17.39 -15.66 17.98
CA LEU A 522 -17.60 -16.51 16.81
C LEU A 522 -18.37 -17.78 17.16
N GLU A 523 -18.10 -18.39 18.33
CA GLU A 523 -18.83 -19.53 18.88
C GLU A 523 -20.32 -19.23 19.16
N ARG A 524 -20.67 -17.95 19.34
CA ARG A 524 -22.07 -17.52 19.55
C ARG A 524 -22.84 -17.31 18.25
N LEU A 525 -22.16 -17.30 17.10
CA LEU A 525 -22.83 -17.18 15.81
C LEU A 525 -23.47 -18.52 15.43
N ASP A 526 -24.70 -18.47 14.92
CA ASP A 526 -25.34 -19.63 14.31
C ASP A 526 -24.57 -20.07 13.05
N ALA A 527 -24.63 -21.36 12.73
CA ALA A 527 -23.86 -21.96 11.64
C ALA A 527 -24.01 -21.24 10.27
N PRO A 528 -25.19 -20.73 9.86
CA PRO A 528 -25.33 -19.96 8.61
C PRO A 528 -24.53 -18.66 8.66
N THR A 529 -24.62 -17.92 9.77
CA THR A 529 -23.94 -16.64 10.00
C THR A 529 -22.43 -16.79 10.06
N LEU A 530 -21.93 -17.86 10.69
CA LEU A 530 -20.51 -18.19 10.71
C LEU A 530 -19.98 -18.51 9.30
N ARG A 531 -20.75 -19.24 8.47
CA ARG A 531 -20.36 -19.52 7.07
C ARG A 531 -20.26 -18.26 6.22
N VAL A 532 -21.19 -17.32 6.41
CA VAL A 532 -21.14 -16.00 5.74
C VAL A 532 -19.90 -15.21 6.19
N ALA A 533 -19.57 -15.21 7.48
CA ALA A 533 -18.35 -14.58 7.97
C ALA A 533 -17.08 -15.24 7.39
N GLN A 534 -17.04 -16.57 7.32
CA GLN A 534 -15.91 -17.32 6.74
C GLN A 534 -15.72 -17.02 5.24
N ALA A 535 -16.80 -16.99 4.46
CA ALA A 535 -16.75 -16.63 3.05
C ALA A 535 -16.30 -15.18 2.84
N ALA A 536 -16.84 -14.25 3.64
CA ALA A 536 -16.43 -12.84 3.60
C ALA A 536 -14.96 -12.65 3.97
N ALA A 537 -14.44 -13.43 4.92
CA ALA A 537 -13.04 -13.36 5.33
C ALA A 537 -12.08 -13.81 4.22
N ILE A 538 -12.47 -14.84 3.45
CA ILE A 538 -11.70 -15.41 2.33
C ILE A 538 -11.77 -14.57 1.06
N TRP A 539 -12.90 -13.95 0.76
CA TRP A 539 -13.03 -13.13 -0.45
C TRP A 539 -12.06 -11.96 -0.46
N GLU A 540 -11.78 -11.37 0.71
CA GLU A 540 -11.10 -10.07 0.87
C GLU A 540 -11.94 -8.90 0.34
N GLU A 541 -11.70 -7.66 0.81
CA GLU A 541 -12.65 -6.53 0.77
C GLU A 541 -13.33 -6.18 -0.59
N ASP A 542 -14.44 -5.42 -0.50
CA ASP A 542 -15.40 -5.05 -1.57
C ASP A 542 -16.35 -6.16 -2.05
N ILE A 543 -16.65 -7.15 -1.19
CA ILE A 543 -17.65 -8.16 -1.54
C ILE A 543 -19.05 -7.54 -1.60
N THR A 544 -19.76 -7.77 -2.71
CA THR A 544 -21.21 -7.53 -2.73
C THR A 544 -21.94 -8.73 -2.14
N LEU A 545 -23.13 -8.52 -1.59
CA LEU A 545 -23.88 -9.63 -0.99
C LEU A 545 -24.32 -10.65 -2.06
N GLU A 546 -24.47 -10.22 -3.31
CA GLU A 546 -24.67 -11.07 -4.48
C GLU A 546 -23.45 -11.97 -4.74
N GLN A 547 -22.23 -11.42 -4.65
CA GLN A 547 -21.01 -12.22 -4.78
C GLN A 547 -20.86 -13.22 -3.61
N LEU A 548 -21.22 -12.84 -2.38
CA LEU A 548 -21.26 -13.78 -1.25
C LEU A 548 -22.26 -14.91 -1.49
N SER A 549 -23.45 -14.57 -1.98
CA SER A 549 -24.50 -15.51 -2.37
C SER A 549 -24.00 -16.48 -3.43
N ASP A 550 -23.31 -16.00 -4.45
CA ASP A 550 -22.70 -16.83 -5.49
C ASP A 550 -21.59 -17.73 -4.95
N VAL A 551 -20.71 -17.22 -4.09
CA VAL A 551 -19.62 -18.00 -3.48
C VAL A 551 -20.19 -19.14 -2.64
N LEU A 552 -21.15 -18.83 -1.75
CA LEU A 552 -21.78 -19.79 -0.84
C LEU A 552 -22.80 -20.71 -1.52
N GLN A 553 -23.25 -20.37 -2.74
CA GLN A 553 -24.38 -21.02 -3.42
C GLN A 553 -25.65 -21.04 -2.58
N GLN A 554 -25.96 -19.92 -1.93
CA GLN A 554 -27.15 -19.75 -1.11
C GLN A 554 -28.02 -18.63 -1.68
N PRO A 555 -29.36 -18.68 -1.49
CA PRO A 555 -30.25 -17.57 -1.84
C PRO A 555 -29.76 -16.25 -1.22
N LEU A 556 -29.84 -15.16 -1.98
CA LEU A 556 -29.41 -13.83 -1.52
C LEU A 556 -30.10 -13.40 -0.21
N LEU A 557 -31.37 -13.77 -0.03
CA LEU A 557 -32.14 -13.48 1.19
C LEU A 557 -31.52 -14.15 2.43
N ASP A 558 -31.09 -15.40 2.33
CA ASP A 558 -30.46 -16.11 3.46
C ASP A 558 -29.10 -15.47 3.83
N VAL A 559 -28.36 -14.99 2.83
CA VAL A 559 -27.09 -14.28 3.03
C VAL A 559 -27.32 -12.89 3.63
N LEU A 560 -28.38 -12.19 3.21
CA LEU A 560 -28.79 -10.89 3.78
C LEU A 560 -29.13 -11.04 5.25
N ASP A 561 -29.96 -12.03 5.62
CA ASP A 561 -30.35 -12.30 7.01
C ASP A 561 -29.13 -12.59 7.89
N ALA A 562 -28.22 -13.43 7.39
CA ALA A 562 -26.96 -13.72 8.06
C ALA A 562 -26.03 -12.49 8.15
N TRP A 563 -25.98 -11.64 7.11
CA TRP A 563 -25.20 -10.41 7.12
C TRP A 563 -25.74 -9.38 8.11
N GLU A 564 -27.06 -9.25 8.23
CA GLU A 564 -27.69 -8.41 9.25
C GLU A 564 -27.37 -8.88 10.66
N LYS A 565 -27.33 -10.20 10.90
CA LYS A 565 -26.88 -10.76 12.18
C LYS A 565 -25.42 -10.43 12.46
N LEU A 566 -24.52 -10.53 11.47
CA LEU A 566 -23.12 -10.12 11.62
C LEU A 566 -23.00 -8.63 11.92
N HIS A 567 -23.80 -7.79 11.26
CA HIS A 567 -23.83 -6.35 11.49
C HIS A 567 -24.35 -6.01 12.89
N ALA A 568 -25.43 -6.67 13.33
CA ALA A 568 -25.98 -6.53 14.67
C ALA A 568 -24.98 -6.98 15.75
N ALA A 569 -24.20 -8.04 15.47
CA ALA A 569 -23.11 -8.52 16.33
C ALA A 569 -21.81 -7.71 16.19
N GLN A 570 -21.80 -6.64 15.39
CA GLN A 570 -20.67 -5.75 15.10
C GLN A 570 -19.43 -6.46 14.50
N PHE A 571 -19.61 -7.61 13.86
CA PHE A 571 -18.53 -8.27 13.10
C PHE A 571 -18.23 -7.53 11.79
N VAL A 572 -19.25 -6.92 11.20
CA VAL A 572 -19.18 -6.21 9.93
C VAL A 572 -19.78 -4.82 10.06
N GLN A 573 -19.28 -3.87 9.26
CA GLN A 573 -19.82 -2.52 9.11
C GLN A 573 -19.94 -2.21 7.62
N GLY A 574 -21.17 -1.97 7.13
CA GLY A 574 -21.43 -1.92 5.69
C GLY A 574 -21.15 -3.28 5.03
N HIS A 575 -20.29 -3.32 4.01
CA HIS A 575 -19.90 -4.53 3.27
C HIS A 575 -18.50 -5.08 3.65
N ARG A 576 -17.99 -4.72 4.83
CA ARG A 576 -16.64 -5.10 5.30
C ARG A 576 -16.64 -5.54 6.76
N PHE A 577 -15.58 -6.22 7.19
CA PHE A 577 -15.33 -6.43 8.62
C PHE A 577 -15.14 -5.10 9.32
N SER A 578 -15.64 -4.98 10.55
CA SER A 578 -15.46 -3.77 11.35
C SER A 578 -13.98 -3.57 11.74
N HIS A 579 -13.22 -4.66 11.90
CA HIS A 579 -11.78 -4.65 12.18
C HIS A 579 -11.05 -5.87 11.57
N ASP A 580 -9.82 -5.66 11.10
CA ASP A 580 -8.96 -6.72 10.55
C ASP A 580 -8.71 -7.88 11.52
N LEU A 581 -8.61 -7.58 12.82
CA LEU A 581 -8.41 -8.61 13.85
C LEU A 581 -9.57 -9.61 13.92
N LEU A 582 -10.80 -9.19 13.59
CA LEU A 582 -11.96 -10.08 13.52
C LEU A 582 -11.86 -11.00 12.31
N ARG A 583 -11.44 -10.45 11.17
CA ARG A 583 -11.19 -11.21 9.96
C ARG A 583 -10.08 -12.25 10.17
N GLU A 584 -8.95 -11.84 10.76
CA GLU A 584 -7.85 -12.74 11.09
C GLU A 584 -8.30 -13.85 12.04
N ALA A 585 -9.11 -13.53 13.05
CA ALA A 585 -9.67 -14.53 13.96
C ALA A 585 -10.54 -15.55 13.20
N VAL A 586 -11.41 -15.09 12.28
CA VAL A 586 -12.23 -15.96 11.43
C VAL A 586 -11.35 -16.86 10.55
N LEU A 587 -10.32 -16.30 9.92
CA LEU A 587 -9.38 -17.06 9.07
C LEU A 587 -8.59 -18.09 9.88
N SER A 588 -8.16 -17.75 11.09
CA SER A 588 -7.39 -18.64 11.96
C SER A 588 -8.22 -19.82 12.48
N GLY A 589 -9.53 -19.63 12.66
CA GLY A 589 -10.46 -20.68 13.08
C GLY A 589 -11.03 -21.51 11.92
N LEU A 590 -10.59 -21.25 10.68
CA LEU A 590 -11.20 -21.81 9.48
C LEU A 590 -10.60 -23.20 9.17
N PRO A 591 -11.40 -24.28 9.17
CA PRO A 591 -10.90 -25.60 8.82
C PRO A 591 -10.37 -25.65 7.38
N GLU A 592 -9.24 -26.32 7.16
CA GLU A 592 -8.56 -26.39 5.85
C GLU A 592 -9.49 -26.84 4.72
N ALA A 593 -10.32 -27.85 4.96
CA ALA A 593 -11.29 -28.34 3.96
C ALA A 593 -12.33 -27.28 3.54
N ILE A 594 -12.78 -26.45 4.49
CA ILE A 594 -13.72 -25.35 4.23
C ILE A 594 -12.99 -24.22 3.52
N SER A 595 -11.75 -23.90 3.93
CA SER A 595 -10.90 -22.89 3.31
C SER A 595 -10.68 -23.20 1.82
N THR A 596 -10.25 -24.43 1.52
CA THR A 596 -10.04 -24.93 0.16
C THR A 596 -11.31 -24.83 -0.68
N TRP A 597 -12.46 -25.22 -0.13
CA TRP A 597 -13.74 -25.12 -0.83
C TRP A 597 -14.15 -23.66 -1.11
N LEU A 598 -14.03 -22.78 -0.11
CA LEU A 598 -14.36 -21.37 -0.25
C LEU A 598 -13.43 -20.66 -1.24
N HIS A 599 -12.13 -20.93 -1.22
CA HIS A 599 -11.20 -20.42 -2.23
C HIS A 599 -11.53 -20.91 -3.63
N ARG A 600 -11.89 -22.20 -3.80
CA ARG A 600 -12.35 -22.74 -5.09
C ARG A 600 -13.58 -22.01 -5.60
N ARG A 601 -14.55 -21.72 -4.72
CA ARG A 601 -15.77 -20.96 -5.06
C ARG A 601 -15.44 -19.50 -5.37
N ALA A 602 -14.61 -18.85 -4.56
CA ALA A 602 -14.19 -17.47 -4.76
C ALA A 602 -13.54 -17.28 -6.14
N ALA A 603 -12.64 -18.20 -6.53
CA ALA A 603 -11.98 -18.17 -7.83
C ALA A 603 -12.96 -18.26 -9.03
N LEU A 604 -14.14 -18.86 -8.86
CA LEU A 604 -15.16 -18.93 -9.91
C LEU A 604 -15.95 -17.62 -10.04
N VAL A 605 -16.11 -16.87 -8.95
CA VAL A 605 -16.94 -15.65 -8.92
C VAL A 605 -16.12 -14.39 -9.25
N VAL A 606 -14.82 -14.33 -8.90
CA VAL A 606 -13.94 -13.17 -9.19
C VAL A 606 -13.90 -12.79 -10.69
N GLY A 607 -14.13 -13.77 -11.58
CA GLY A 607 -14.15 -13.54 -13.02
C GLY A 607 -12.75 -13.31 -13.65
N ALA A 608 -12.72 -13.22 -14.98
CA ALA A 608 -11.47 -13.13 -15.75
C ALA A 608 -10.81 -11.74 -15.77
N GLU A 609 -11.48 -10.72 -15.24
CA GLU A 609 -11.00 -9.33 -15.22
C GLU A 609 -9.94 -9.07 -14.14
N GLN A 610 -9.80 -9.97 -13.15
CA GLN A 610 -8.81 -9.87 -12.08
C GLN A 610 -7.94 -11.15 -12.02
N PRO A 611 -7.10 -11.39 -13.03
CA PRO A 611 -6.40 -12.67 -13.20
C PRO A 611 -5.48 -13.02 -12.02
N LEU A 612 -4.85 -12.03 -11.39
CA LEU A 612 -3.98 -12.28 -10.23
C LEU A 612 -4.77 -12.78 -9.00
N ARG A 613 -5.85 -12.09 -8.63
CA ARG A 613 -6.71 -12.46 -7.50
C ARG A 613 -7.31 -13.85 -7.73
N GLN A 614 -7.77 -14.11 -8.96
CA GLN A 614 -8.28 -15.40 -9.37
C GLN A 614 -7.21 -16.50 -9.27
N ALA A 615 -5.98 -16.24 -9.73
CA ALA A 615 -4.86 -17.18 -9.63
C ALA A 615 -4.53 -17.55 -8.17
N ARG A 616 -4.53 -16.57 -7.25
CA ARG A 616 -4.27 -16.80 -5.82
C ARG A 616 -5.33 -17.68 -5.18
N HIS A 617 -6.62 -17.44 -5.45
CA HIS A 617 -7.68 -18.30 -4.94
C HIS A 617 -7.58 -19.73 -5.50
N TRP A 618 -7.24 -19.91 -6.78
CA TRP A 618 -6.96 -21.25 -7.32
C TRP A 618 -5.77 -21.90 -6.63
N LEU A 619 -4.70 -21.15 -6.37
CA LEU A 619 -3.51 -21.65 -5.69
C LEU A 619 -3.82 -22.07 -4.24
N GLN A 620 -4.55 -21.25 -3.49
CA GLN A 620 -4.98 -21.55 -2.11
C GLN A 620 -5.98 -22.71 -2.05
N ALA A 621 -6.75 -22.93 -3.12
CA ALA A 621 -7.61 -24.11 -3.27
C ALA A 621 -6.83 -25.39 -3.68
N GLY A 622 -5.49 -25.32 -3.84
CA GLY A 622 -4.66 -26.43 -4.30
C GLY A 622 -4.76 -26.73 -5.81
N GLU A 623 -5.49 -25.92 -6.57
CA GLU A 623 -5.76 -26.09 -8.00
C GLU A 623 -4.67 -25.38 -8.85
N LYS A 624 -3.43 -25.83 -8.68
CA LYS A 624 -2.24 -25.21 -9.29
C LYS A 624 -2.32 -25.13 -10.82
N GLU A 625 -2.92 -26.14 -11.46
CA GLU A 625 -3.09 -26.20 -12.91
C GLU A 625 -3.98 -25.07 -13.44
N ARG A 626 -5.02 -24.67 -12.70
CA ARG A 626 -5.91 -23.56 -13.06
C ARG A 626 -5.29 -22.20 -12.73
N ALA A 627 -4.47 -22.13 -11.69
CA ALA A 627 -3.78 -20.90 -11.29
C ALA A 627 -2.68 -20.49 -12.28
N ALA A 628 -1.94 -21.46 -12.83
CA ALA A 628 -0.76 -21.21 -13.65
C ALA A 628 -0.97 -20.28 -14.87
N PRO A 629 -1.97 -20.48 -15.76
CA PRO A 629 -2.19 -19.59 -16.90
C PRO A 629 -2.62 -18.19 -16.48
N LEU A 630 -3.32 -18.05 -15.34
CA LEU A 630 -3.76 -16.77 -14.80
C LEU A 630 -2.59 -15.96 -14.24
N PHE A 631 -1.62 -16.61 -13.59
CA PHE A 631 -0.36 -15.96 -13.21
C PHE A 631 0.41 -15.43 -14.43
N VAL A 632 0.43 -16.17 -15.53
CA VAL A 632 1.03 -15.72 -16.79
C VAL A 632 0.29 -14.51 -17.38
N GLN A 633 -1.04 -14.50 -17.31
CA GLN A 633 -1.84 -13.34 -17.73
C GLN A 633 -1.54 -12.12 -16.84
N ALA A 634 -1.55 -12.29 -15.52
CA ALA A 634 -1.19 -11.24 -14.57
C ALA A 634 0.23 -10.71 -14.79
N ALA A 635 1.19 -11.59 -15.11
CA ALA A 635 2.56 -11.20 -15.44
C ALA A 635 2.62 -10.32 -16.69
N ARG A 636 1.82 -10.63 -17.73
CA ARG A 636 1.71 -9.79 -18.93
C ARG A 636 1.08 -8.44 -18.62
N GLU A 637 0.07 -8.40 -17.77
CA GLU A 637 -0.55 -7.14 -17.32
C GLU A 637 0.44 -6.30 -16.51
N ALA A 638 1.14 -6.87 -15.54
CA ALA A 638 2.20 -6.21 -14.80
C ALA A 638 3.31 -5.67 -15.73
N ALA A 639 3.71 -6.44 -16.74
CA ALA A 639 4.67 -5.99 -17.75
C ALA A 639 4.15 -4.84 -18.62
N ARG A 640 2.84 -4.80 -18.95
CA ARG A 640 2.22 -3.66 -19.67
C ARG A 640 2.29 -2.36 -18.87
N PHE A 641 2.30 -2.46 -17.54
CA PHE A 641 2.48 -1.34 -16.61
C PHE A 641 3.95 -1.19 -16.15
N LEU A 642 4.88 -1.87 -16.83
CA LEU A 642 6.33 -1.80 -16.63
C LEU A 642 6.81 -2.21 -15.22
N GLN A 643 6.03 -3.02 -14.52
CA GLN A 643 6.43 -3.63 -13.26
C GLN A 643 7.24 -4.91 -13.52
N PHE A 644 8.42 -4.78 -14.14
CA PHE A 644 9.17 -5.92 -14.66
C PHE A 644 9.61 -6.92 -13.59
N GLN A 645 9.95 -6.45 -12.38
CA GLN A 645 10.28 -7.33 -11.26
C GLN A 645 9.08 -8.16 -10.80
N ASP A 646 7.89 -7.55 -10.74
CA ASP A 646 6.68 -8.24 -10.31
C ASP A 646 6.15 -9.14 -11.44
N ALA A 647 6.25 -8.71 -12.70
CA ALA A 647 6.01 -9.57 -13.86
C ALA A 647 6.91 -10.81 -13.84
N ALA A 648 8.22 -10.65 -13.57
CA ALA A 648 9.14 -11.78 -13.47
C ALA A 648 8.75 -12.75 -12.34
N LYS A 649 8.41 -12.24 -11.14
CA LYS A 649 7.91 -13.08 -10.03
C LYS A 649 6.62 -13.83 -10.41
N LEU A 650 5.69 -13.17 -11.10
CA LEU A 650 4.43 -13.77 -11.53
C LEU A 650 4.65 -14.86 -12.60
N TYR A 651 5.55 -14.64 -13.56
CA TYR A 651 5.97 -15.68 -14.50
C TYR A 651 6.57 -16.89 -13.78
N GLN A 652 7.46 -16.66 -12.81
CA GLN A 652 8.04 -17.74 -11.99
C GLN A 652 7.00 -18.47 -11.14
N GLN A 653 6.01 -17.77 -10.56
CA GLN A 653 4.92 -18.39 -9.82
C GLN A 653 4.05 -19.28 -10.73
N GLY A 654 3.69 -18.79 -11.91
CA GLY A 654 2.97 -19.58 -12.91
C GLY A 654 3.76 -20.81 -13.34
N ALA A 655 5.06 -20.67 -13.57
CA ALA A 655 5.95 -21.77 -13.93
C ALA A 655 6.04 -22.83 -12.82
N ARG A 656 6.22 -22.43 -11.55
CA ARG A 656 6.20 -23.35 -10.40
C ARG A 656 4.88 -24.11 -10.27
N CYS A 657 3.75 -23.45 -10.53
CA CYS A 657 2.44 -24.11 -10.54
C CYS A 657 2.36 -25.20 -11.62
N HIS A 658 2.92 -24.96 -12.81
CA HIS A 658 3.06 -25.99 -13.84
C HIS A 658 4.00 -27.13 -13.41
N GLU A 659 5.14 -26.83 -12.78
CA GLU A 659 6.06 -27.85 -12.26
C GLU A 659 5.38 -28.78 -11.26
N ASP A 660 4.71 -28.20 -10.26
CA ASP A 660 3.99 -28.94 -9.21
C ASP A 660 2.84 -29.79 -9.78
N SER A 661 2.30 -29.39 -10.94
CA SER A 661 1.24 -30.12 -11.65
C SER A 661 1.80 -31.17 -12.64
N GLY A 662 3.12 -31.36 -12.71
CA GLY A 662 3.77 -32.30 -13.64
C GLY A 662 3.85 -31.80 -15.10
N LYS A 663 3.48 -30.54 -15.37
CA LYS A 663 3.50 -29.90 -16.69
C LYS A 663 4.87 -29.30 -17.00
N ARG A 664 5.82 -30.18 -17.27
CA ARG A 664 7.24 -29.82 -17.44
C ARG A 664 7.49 -28.83 -18.57
N GLU A 665 6.80 -28.98 -19.70
CA GLU A 665 7.00 -28.10 -20.87
C GLU A 665 6.49 -26.68 -20.60
N GLU A 666 5.29 -26.55 -20.05
CA GLU A 666 4.69 -25.26 -19.73
C GLU A 666 5.40 -24.55 -18.57
N ALA A 667 6.02 -25.31 -17.66
CA ALA A 667 6.92 -24.76 -16.66
C ALA A 667 8.19 -24.18 -17.29
N PHE A 668 8.78 -24.88 -18.25
CA PHE A 668 9.96 -24.39 -18.97
C PHE A 668 9.63 -23.09 -19.72
N GLU A 669 8.51 -23.05 -20.45
CA GLU A 669 8.07 -21.84 -21.15
C GLU A 669 7.80 -20.66 -20.21
N GLY A 670 7.23 -20.92 -19.02
CA GLY A 670 6.99 -19.90 -18.01
C GLY A 670 8.29 -19.27 -17.47
N HIS A 671 9.31 -20.07 -17.21
CA HIS A 671 10.64 -19.57 -16.82
C HIS A 671 11.36 -18.88 -17.99
N ALA A 672 11.24 -19.41 -19.21
CA ALA A 672 11.90 -18.86 -20.40
C ALA A 672 11.35 -17.47 -20.76
N ALA A 673 10.04 -17.24 -20.53
CA ALA A 673 9.40 -15.95 -20.78
C ALA A 673 10.04 -14.78 -20.04
N VAL A 674 10.70 -15.00 -18.89
CA VAL A 674 11.46 -13.95 -18.18
C VAL A 674 12.65 -13.48 -19.03
N PHE A 675 13.40 -14.41 -19.62
CA PHE A 675 14.57 -14.10 -20.44
C PHE A 675 14.22 -13.63 -21.83
N GLU A 676 13.12 -14.11 -22.41
CA GLU A 676 12.72 -13.71 -23.75
C GLU A 676 12.05 -12.33 -23.79
N ARG A 677 11.48 -11.88 -22.66
CA ARG A 677 10.67 -10.65 -22.62
C ARG A 677 11.19 -9.55 -21.70
N LEU A 678 11.96 -9.89 -20.66
CA LEU A 678 12.26 -8.97 -19.56
C LEU A 678 13.76 -8.77 -19.29
N TRP A 679 14.64 -9.44 -20.04
CA TRP A 679 16.08 -9.50 -19.74
C TRP A 679 16.84 -8.17 -19.83
N LEU A 680 16.30 -7.17 -20.55
CA LEU A 680 16.89 -5.84 -20.65
C LEU A 680 16.72 -5.01 -19.36
N HIS A 681 16.00 -5.52 -18.36
CA HIS A 681 15.70 -4.82 -17.12
C HIS A 681 16.49 -5.38 -15.94
N ASP A 682 16.75 -4.55 -14.92
CA ASP A 682 17.44 -4.98 -13.71
C ASP A 682 16.54 -5.88 -12.85
N LEU A 683 16.67 -7.18 -13.09
CA LEU A 683 15.93 -8.24 -12.41
C LEU A 683 16.77 -8.88 -11.27
N GLY A 684 18.03 -8.48 -11.09
CA GLY A 684 18.93 -9.01 -10.07
C GLY A 684 18.95 -10.54 -10.01
N SER A 685 18.87 -11.08 -8.79
CA SER A 685 18.92 -12.52 -8.50
C SER A 685 17.73 -13.33 -9.03
N LEU A 686 16.68 -12.68 -9.56
CA LEU A 686 15.57 -13.39 -10.23
C LEU A 686 16.05 -14.08 -11.51
N LEU A 687 17.12 -13.57 -12.15
CA LEU A 687 17.72 -14.22 -13.31
C LEU A 687 18.42 -15.53 -12.93
N ASP A 688 19.17 -15.57 -11.82
CA ASP A 688 19.86 -16.80 -11.39
C ASP A 688 18.86 -17.93 -11.13
N THR A 689 17.83 -17.64 -10.34
CA THR A 689 16.77 -18.61 -10.02
C THR A 689 16.02 -19.08 -11.27
N GLY A 690 15.87 -18.22 -12.28
CA GLY A 690 15.29 -18.57 -13.57
C GLY A 690 16.19 -19.52 -14.39
N VAL A 691 17.50 -19.24 -14.45
CA VAL A 691 18.47 -20.09 -15.19
C VAL A 691 18.54 -21.49 -14.57
N GLU A 692 18.64 -21.58 -13.24
CA GLU A 692 18.68 -22.86 -12.52
C GLU A 692 17.43 -23.70 -12.81
N ALA A 693 16.25 -23.07 -12.82
CA ALA A 693 15.00 -23.75 -13.17
C ALA A 693 15.00 -24.23 -14.62
N LEU A 694 15.42 -23.39 -15.58
CA LEU A 694 15.50 -23.76 -16.99
C LEU A 694 16.46 -24.93 -17.24
N GLN A 695 17.65 -24.92 -16.63
CA GLN A 695 18.63 -26.00 -16.76
C GLN A 695 18.10 -27.32 -16.20
N ARG A 696 17.39 -27.28 -15.07
CA ARG A 696 16.76 -28.46 -14.45
C ARG A 696 15.59 -28.99 -15.29
N LEU A 697 14.78 -28.11 -15.87
CA LEU A 697 13.60 -28.48 -16.66
C LEU A 697 13.93 -28.89 -18.09
N ALA A 698 15.04 -28.45 -18.67
CA ALA A 698 15.44 -28.79 -20.03
C ALA A 698 15.64 -30.30 -20.21
N HIS A 699 14.98 -30.89 -21.21
CA HIS A 699 15.14 -32.31 -21.57
C HIS A 699 15.29 -32.56 -23.07
N THR A 700 14.91 -31.59 -23.90
CA THR A 700 15.22 -31.60 -25.35
C THR A 700 16.45 -30.75 -25.62
N GLY A 701 17.19 -31.04 -26.70
CA GLY A 701 18.36 -30.20 -27.05
C GLY A 701 17.98 -28.75 -27.39
N LEU A 702 16.75 -28.48 -27.85
CA LEU A 702 16.23 -27.12 -28.04
C LEU A 702 16.05 -26.39 -26.70
N GLN A 703 15.50 -27.07 -25.69
CA GLN A 703 15.36 -26.50 -24.34
C GLN A 703 16.72 -26.30 -23.68
N GLN A 704 17.66 -27.23 -23.86
CA GLN A 704 19.03 -27.07 -23.39
C GLN A 704 19.70 -25.86 -24.03
N ALA A 705 19.50 -25.65 -25.34
CA ALA A 705 19.98 -24.47 -26.06
C ALA A 705 19.36 -23.16 -25.54
N ARG A 706 18.05 -23.12 -25.27
CA ARG A 706 17.38 -21.95 -24.68
C ARG A 706 17.83 -21.68 -23.24
N ALA A 707 18.03 -22.71 -22.42
CA ALA A 707 18.57 -22.58 -21.07
C ALA A 707 20.02 -22.05 -21.10
N ALA A 708 20.83 -22.49 -22.06
CA ALA A 708 22.18 -21.99 -22.27
C ALA A 708 22.20 -20.53 -22.75
N ALA A 709 21.24 -20.12 -23.60
CA ALA A 709 21.06 -18.71 -23.98
C ALA A 709 20.71 -17.85 -22.76
N ALA A 710 19.76 -18.30 -21.93
CA ALA A 710 19.41 -17.62 -20.67
C ALA A 710 20.61 -17.49 -19.72
N ALA A 711 21.41 -18.55 -19.56
CA ALA A 711 22.65 -18.51 -18.79
C ALA A 711 23.65 -17.49 -19.35
N SER A 712 23.82 -17.45 -20.67
CA SER A 712 24.70 -16.49 -21.34
C SER A 712 24.22 -15.04 -21.12
N ILE A 713 22.92 -14.78 -21.24
CA ILE A 713 22.29 -13.48 -20.93
C ILE A 713 22.59 -13.08 -19.47
N THR A 714 22.39 -13.95 -18.49
CA THR A 714 22.67 -13.64 -17.08
C THR A 714 24.15 -13.32 -16.85
N GLN A 715 25.07 -14.07 -17.48
CA GLN A 715 26.51 -13.79 -17.39
C GLN A 715 26.88 -12.43 -18.00
N LEU A 716 26.27 -12.04 -19.12
CA LEU A 716 26.49 -10.75 -19.77
C LEU A 716 25.90 -9.57 -18.98
N VAL A 717 24.66 -9.71 -18.51
CA VAL A 717 23.88 -8.62 -17.91
C VAL A 717 24.21 -8.42 -16.44
N LEU A 718 24.18 -9.50 -15.65
CA LEU A 718 24.31 -9.43 -14.19
C LEU A 718 25.77 -9.46 -13.74
N TYR A 719 26.55 -10.40 -14.28
CA TYR A 719 27.92 -10.66 -13.79
C TYR A 719 29.02 -9.98 -14.59
N ARG A 720 28.71 -9.42 -15.77
CA ARG A 720 29.70 -8.90 -16.73
C ARG A 720 30.83 -9.90 -17.01
N ASN A 721 30.53 -11.19 -16.95
CA ASN A 721 31.48 -12.28 -17.15
C ASN A 721 31.40 -12.76 -18.60
N PHE A 722 32.15 -12.09 -19.47
CA PHE A 722 32.12 -12.36 -20.91
C PHE A 722 32.63 -13.77 -21.26
N ALA A 723 33.60 -14.30 -20.51
CA ALA A 723 34.11 -15.66 -20.72
C ALA A 723 33.04 -16.72 -20.39
N GLY A 724 32.34 -16.55 -19.26
CA GLY A 724 31.22 -17.42 -18.89
C GLY A 724 30.05 -17.31 -19.87
N ALA A 725 29.79 -16.11 -20.40
CA ALA A 725 28.78 -15.91 -21.44
C ALA A 725 29.13 -16.62 -22.75
N GLU A 726 30.40 -16.59 -23.18
CA GLU A 726 30.88 -17.32 -24.35
C GLU A 726 30.75 -18.84 -24.15
N GLU A 727 31.17 -19.36 -22.99
CA GLU A 727 31.07 -20.79 -22.68
C GLU A 727 29.61 -21.27 -22.73
N ALA A 728 28.69 -20.52 -22.12
CA ALA A 728 27.26 -20.82 -22.16
C ALA A 728 26.71 -20.80 -23.60
N ALA A 729 27.04 -19.78 -24.41
CA ALA A 729 26.58 -19.69 -25.78
C ALA A 729 27.11 -20.85 -26.65
N LEU A 730 28.38 -21.22 -26.50
CA LEU A 730 28.99 -22.38 -27.19
C LEU A 730 28.34 -23.70 -26.76
N CYS A 731 28.04 -23.87 -25.48
CA CYS A 731 27.33 -25.06 -24.97
C CYS A 731 25.95 -25.19 -25.64
N GLY A 732 25.20 -24.09 -25.74
CA GLY A 732 23.91 -24.05 -26.43
C GLY A 732 24.01 -24.40 -27.92
N LEU A 733 25.03 -23.88 -28.62
CA LEU A 733 25.24 -24.17 -30.05
C LEU A 733 25.60 -25.65 -30.30
N HIS A 734 26.39 -26.27 -29.41
CA HIS A 734 26.67 -27.71 -29.48
C HIS A 734 25.42 -28.54 -29.22
N GLY A 735 24.63 -28.18 -28.20
CA GLY A 735 23.35 -28.84 -27.91
C GLY A 735 22.39 -28.79 -29.10
N LEU A 736 22.29 -27.64 -29.78
CA LEU A 736 21.43 -27.47 -30.95
C LEU A 736 21.88 -28.28 -32.17
N LYS A 737 23.18 -28.55 -32.35
CA LYS A 737 23.66 -29.42 -33.45
C LYS A 737 23.22 -30.88 -33.26
N SER A 738 23.00 -31.30 -32.02
CA SER A 738 22.60 -32.68 -31.68
C SER A 738 21.11 -32.97 -31.90
N THR A 739 20.26 -31.94 -32.11
CA THR A 739 18.79 -32.11 -32.24
C THR A 739 18.30 -32.50 -33.63
N GLY A 740 19.14 -32.45 -34.67
CA GLY A 740 18.79 -32.87 -36.04
C GLY A 740 17.82 -31.96 -36.82
N GLY A 741 17.19 -30.96 -36.19
CA GLY A 741 16.31 -29.96 -36.81
C GLY A 741 16.93 -28.56 -36.94
N GLU A 742 16.47 -27.78 -37.92
CA GLU A 742 16.89 -26.38 -38.10
C GLU A 742 16.06 -25.44 -37.21
N HIS A 743 16.68 -24.88 -36.17
CA HIS A 743 16.10 -23.86 -35.30
C HIS A 743 16.81 -22.51 -35.49
N PRO A 744 16.54 -21.79 -36.59
CA PRO A 744 17.32 -20.62 -37.00
C PRO A 744 17.27 -19.47 -35.98
N VAL A 745 16.13 -19.27 -35.32
CA VAL A 745 15.94 -18.18 -34.31
C VAL A 745 16.82 -18.41 -33.08
N VAL A 746 16.75 -19.59 -32.46
CA VAL A 746 17.56 -19.91 -31.27
C VAL A 746 19.05 -19.97 -31.62
N ARG A 747 19.40 -20.49 -32.81
CA ARG A 747 20.78 -20.48 -33.30
C ARG A 747 21.31 -19.06 -33.50
N ALA A 748 20.51 -18.18 -34.07
CA ALA A 748 20.87 -16.78 -34.28
C ALA A 748 21.05 -16.05 -32.95
N GLU A 749 20.18 -16.29 -31.96
CA GLU A 749 20.30 -15.67 -30.63
C GLU A 749 21.57 -16.13 -29.91
N LEU A 750 21.88 -17.43 -29.94
CA LEU A 750 23.13 -17.95 -29.37
C LEU A 750 24.37 -17.38 -30.08
N LEU A 751 24.34 -17.25 -31.41
CA LEU A 751 25.42 -16.62 -32.17
C LEU A 751 25.52 -15.12 -31.87
N ARG A 752 24.40 -14.42 -31.68
CA ARG A 752 24.37 -13.01 -31.25
C ARG A 752 25.08 -12.83 -29.90
N LEU A 753 24.71 -13.65 -28.91
CA LEU A 753 25.32 -13.66 -27.58
C LEU A 753 26.81 -14.03 -27.63
N LEU A 754 27.18 -15.00 -28.48
CA LEU A 754 28.58 -15.38 -28.70
C LEU A 754 29.41 -14.24 -29.31
N ILE A 755 28.85 -13.55 -30.32
CA ILE A 755 29.49 -12.37 -30.94
C ILE A 755 29.71 -11.30 -29.88
N GLU A 756 28.69 -10.99 -29.08
CA GLU A 756 28.76 -9.98 -28.01
C GLU A 756 29.83 -10.33 -26.97
N ALA A 757 29.84 -11.57 -26.48
CA ALA A 757 30.82 -12.06 -25.52
C ALA A 757 32.26 -12.02 -26.05
N ARG A 758 32.52 -12.49 -27.27
CA ARG A 758 33.87 -12.51 -27.88
C ARG A 758 34.38 -11.12 -28.23
N THR A 759 33.46 -10.25 -28.64
CA THR A 759 33.75 -8.86 -28.96
C THR A 759 34.27 -8.13 -27.73
N HIS A 760 33.60 -8.27 -26.57
CA HIS A 760 34.05 -7.67 -25.32
C HIS A 760 35.36 -8.29 -24.77
N GLN A 761 35.64 -9.56 -25.08
CA GLN A 761 36.91 -10.22 -24.76
C GLN A 761 38.07 -9.84 -25.70
N LYS A 762 37.82 -9.05 -26.76
CA LYS A 762 38.82 -8.64 -27.75
C LYS A 762 39.47 -9.83 -28.48
N HIS A 763 38.68 -10.83 -28.87
CA HIS A 763 39.12 -12.00 -29.66
C HIS A 763 38.71 -11.87 -31.15
N PRO A 764 39.46 -11.14 -32.00
CA PRO A 764 38.99 -10.69 -33.31
C PRO A 764 38.71 -11.82 -34.30
N GLU A 765 39.59 -12.81 -34.39
CA GLU A 765 39.45 -13.94 -35.31
C GLU A 765 38.20 -14.77 -34.99
N SER A 766 38.05 -15.15 -33.71
CA SER A 766 36.89 -15.92 -33.24
C SER A 766 35.57 -15.16 -33.34
N THR A 767 35.61 -13.82 -33.24
CA THR A 767 34.44 -12.96 -33.43
C THR A 767 34.00 -12.98 -34.89
N LEU A 768 34.95 -12.84 -35.83
CA LEU A 768 34.69 -12.93 -37.27
C LEU A 768 34.12 -14.29 -37.66
N GLU A 769 34.62 -15.39 -37.09
CA GLU A 769 34.07 -16.74 -37.32
C GLU A 769 32.61 -16.85 -36.89
N ALA A 770 32.26 -16.32 -35.72
CA ALA A 770 30.88 -16.33 -35.22
C ALA A 770 29.96 -15.48 -36.10
N MET A 771 30.44 -14.32 -36.57
CA MET A 771 29.71 -13.45 -37.51
C MET A 771 29.46 -14.15 -38.85
N GLN A 772 30.46 -14.83 -39.41
CA GLN A 772 30.34 -15.60 -40.66
C GLN A 772 29.31 -16.73 -40.53
N GLN A 773 29.23 -17.37 -39.37
CA GLN A 773 28.21 -18.39 -39.09
C GLN A 773 26.80 -17.82 -38.95
N ALA A 774 26.67 -16.58 -38.50
CA ALA A 774 25.38 -15.91 -38.27
C ALA A 774 24.80 -15.29 -39.55
N GLN A 775 25.66 -14.84 -40.47
CA GLN A 775 25.28 -14.15 -41.70
C GLN A 775 24.26 -14.88 -42.59
N PRO A 776 24.38 -16.20 -42.86
CA PRO A 776 23.39 -16.91 -43.68
C PRO A 776 22.02 -17.05 -43.00
N LEU A 777 21.92 -16.85 -41.68
CA LEU A 777 20.65 -16.93 -40.96
C LEU A 777 19.79 -15.68 -41.14
N LEU A 778 20.41 -14.52 -41.42
CA LEU A 778 19.73 -13.22 -41.44
C LEU A 778 18.48 -13.18 -42.33
N GLU A 779 18.52 -13.80 -43.51
CA GLU A 779 17.41 -13.81 -44.47
C GLU A 779 16.23 -14.68 -44.02
N SER A 780 16.47 -15.62 -43.10
CA SER A 780 15.48 -16.58 -42.59
C SER A 780 14.83 -16.17 -41.27
N LEU A 781 15.30 -15.08 -40.65
CA LEU A 781 14.88 -14.65 -39.32
C LEU A 781 13.66 -13.71 -39.38
N PRO A 782 12.80 -13.72 -38.33
CA PRO A 782 11.86 -12.63 -38.11
C PRO A 782 12.59 -11.29 -38.02
N ALA A 783 11.92 -10.22 -38.46
CA ALA A 783 12.52 -8.88 -38.54
C ALA A 783 13.14 -8.40 -37.21
N GLU A 784 12.55 -8.75 -36.06
CA GLU A 784 13.04 -8.40 -34.72
C GLU A 784 14.40 -9.06 -34.43
N SER A 785 14.50 -10.38 -34.60
CA SER A 785 15.74 -11.14 -34.42
C SER A 785 16.79 -10.73 -35.46
N GLN A 786 16.35 -10.41 -36.69
CA GLN A 786 17.23 -9.92 -37.75
C GLN A 786 17.85 -8.56 -37.38
N ALA A 787 17.06 -7.63 -36.85
CA ALA A 787 17.52 -6.31 -36.42
C ALA A 787 18.53 -6.42 -35.26
N ALA A 788 18.22 -7.23 -34.24
CA ALA A 788 19.11 -7.49 -33.10
C ALA A 788 20.45 -8.09 -33.54
N LEU A 789 20.42 -9.06 -34.46
CA LEU A 789 21.65 -9.68 -34.98
C LEU A 789 22.48 -8.71 -35.83
N HIS A 790 21.85 -7.90 -36.71
CA HIS A 790 22.55 -6.84 -37.44
C HIS A 790 23.21 -5.82 -36.49
N MET A 791 22.55 -5.47 -35.39
CA MET A 791 23.10 -4.57 -34.38
C MET A 791 24.36 -5.15 -33.72
N SER A 792 24.33 -6.42 -33.27
CA SER A 792 25.51 -7.08 -32.67
C SER A 792 26.65 -7.26 -33.68
N ILE A 793 26.36 -7.62 -34.94
CA ILE A 793 27.37 -7.72 -36.00
C ILE A 793 27.98 -6.33 -36.30
N GLY A 794 27.15 -5.29 -36.38
CA GLY A 794 27.60 -3.92 -36.59
C GLY A 794 28.52 -3.44 -35.46
N ALA A 795 28.14 -3.69 -34.21
CA ALA A 795 28.95 -3.37 -33.02
C ALA A 795 30.28 -4.17 -32.97
N ALA A 796 30.26 -5.43 -33.41
CA ALA A 796 31.48 -6.23 -33.52
C ALA A 796 32.44 -5.68 -34.59
N TYR A 797 31.94 -5.35 -35.79
CA TYR A 797 32.79 -4.74 -36.84
C TYR A 797 33.41 -3.41 -36.43
N LEU A 798 32.71 -2.64 -35.60
CA LEU A 798 33.24 -1.44 -34.95
C LEU A 798 34.52 -1.78 -34.17
N LEU A 799 34.44 -2.73 -33.25
CA LEU A 799 35.58 -3.08 -32.39
C LEU A 799 36.71 -3.78 -33.16
N LEU A 800 36.43 -4.28 -34.37
CA LEU A 800 37.39 -4.84 -35.32
C LEU A 800 37.94 -3.83 -36.34
N TRP A 801 37.58 -2.56 -36.22
CA TRP A 801 38.08 -1.46 -37.06
C TRP A 801 37.66 -1.58 -38.54
N GLN A 802 36.50 -2.17 -38.83
CA GLN A 802 35.90 -2.31 -40.16
C GLN A 802 34.71 -1.37 -40.33
N ASP A 803 35.00 -0.07 -40.36
CA ASP A 803 34.00 1.00 -40.22
C ASP A 803 32.90 0.96 -41.31
N GLU A 804 33.26 0.69 -42.57
CA GLU A 804 32.28 0.61 -43.68
C GLU A 804 31.27 -0.53 -43.49
N ARG A 805 31.75 -1.71 -43.07
CA ARG A 805 30.88 -2.88 -42.80
C ARG A 805 30.04 -2.65 -41.55
N SER A 806 30.60 -2.02 -40.53
CA SER A 806 29.85 -1.63 -39.33
C SER A 806 28.67 -0.73 -39.70
N LEU A 807 28.91 0.34 -40.47
CA LEU A 807 27.88 1.28 -40.92
C LEU A 807 26.80 0.60 -41.77
N GLU A 808 27.16 -0.33 -42.65
CA GLU A 808 26.19 -1.09 -43.45
C GLU A 808 25.23 -1.90 -42.55
N HIS A 809 25.76 -2.65 -41.59
CA HIS A 809 24.95 -3.48 -40.69
C HIS A 809 24.10 -2.63 -39.73
N LEU A 810 24.64 -1.54 -39.19
CA LEU A 810 23.89 -0.62 -38.31
C LEU A 810 22.78 0.12 -39.08
N GLY A 811 23.00 0.46 -40.35
CA GLY A 811 21.99 1.01 -41.23
C GLY A 811 20.81 0.05 -41.45
N LYS A 812 21.12 -1.23 -41.74
CA LYS A 812 20.11 -2.29 -41.88
C LYS A 812 19.34 -2.52 -40.58
N ALA A 813 20.03 -2.59 -39.44
CA ALA A 813 19.39 -2.71 -38.13
C ALA A 813 18.43 -1.55 -37.87
N SER A 814 18.87 -0.31 -38.11
CA SER A 814 18.03 0.88 -37.93
C SER A 814 16.77 0.83 -38.78
N GLN A 815 16.85 0.45 -40.06
CA GLN A 815 15.68 0.36 -40.94
C GLN A 815 14.70 -0.72 -40.47
N LEU A 816 15.20 -1.89 -40.05
CA LEU A 816 14.36 -2.98 -39.57
C LEU A 816 13.62 -2.60 -38.28
N PHE A 817 14.29 -1.93 -37.33
CA PHE A 817 13.64 -1.42 -36.13
C PHE A 817 12.55 -0.38 -36.47
N GLU A 818 12.78 0.50 -37.46
CA GLU A 818 11.77 1.46 -37.89
C GLU A 818 10.53 0.82 -38.51
N GLN A 819 10.72 -0.18 -39.37
CA GLN A 819 9.62 -0.91 -40.00
C GLN A 819 8.73 -1.62 -38.97
N GLN A 820 9.29 -1.98 -37.81
CA GLN A 820 8.58 -2.60 -36.69
C GLN A 820 7.94 -1.57 -35.74
N GLY A 821 8.15 -0.28 -35.96
CA GLY A 821 7.72 0.78 -35.06
C GLY A 821 8.59 0.93 -33.80
N ASP A 822 9.74 0.26 -33.72
CA ASP A 822 10.69 0.46 -32.62
C ASP A 822 11.62 1.66 -32.89
N GLY A 823 11.11 2.85 -32.52
CA GLY A 823 11.91 4.07 -32.58
C GLY A 823 13.14 4.08 -31.66
N TYR A 824 13.20 3.24 -30.62
CA TYR A 824 14.35 3.19 -29.70
C TYR A 824 15.50 2.42 -30.32
N GLY A 825 15.26 1.17 -30.74
CA GLY A 825 16.28 0.35 -31.41
C GLY A 825 16.85 1.04 -32.64
N ALA A 826 16.01 1.74 -33.42
CA ALA A 826 16.44 2.53 -34.56
C ALA A 826 17.37 3.69 -34.16
N SER A 827 17.01 4.45 -33.12
CA SER A 827 17.83 5.56 -32.64
C SER A 827 19.15 5.05 -32.05
N TYR A 828 19.11 3.96 -31.29
CA TYR A 828 20.31 3.35 -30.70
C TYR A 828 21.28 2.84 -31.78
N ALA A 829 20.79 2.17 -32.83
CA ALA A 829 21.61 1.75 -33.97
C ALA A 829 22.31 2.93 -34.65
N ARG A 830 21.59 4.05 -34.83
CA ARG A 830 22.13 5.28 -35.40
C ARG A 830 23.17 5.95 -34.52
N LEU A 831 23.04 5.88 -33.19
CA LEU A 831 24.06 6.42 -32.28
C LEU A 831 25.37 5.64 -32.35
N ILE A 832 25.29 4.31 -32.45
CA ILE A 832 26.49 3.49 -32.67
C ILE A 832 27.11 3.86 -34.03
N ALA A 833 26.30 4.07 -35.06
CA ALA A 833 26.78 4.52 -36.38
C ALA A 833 27.43 5.92 -36.34
N ALA A 834 26.86 6.87 -35.60
CA ALA A 834 27.45 8.19 -35.40
C ALA A 834 28.81 8.12 -34.72
N HIS A 835 28.96 7.25 -33.72
CA HIS A 835 30.24 6.99 -33.09
C HIS A 835 31.29 6.47 -34.09
N MET A 836 30.87 5.72 -35.13
CA MET A 836 31.79 5.21 -36.17
C MET A 836 32.24 6.29 -37.11
N LEU A 837 31.33 7.19 -37.47
CA LEU A 837 31.67 8.34 -38.26
C LEU A 837 32.69 9.23 -37.53
N GLU A 838 32.58 9.39 -36.21
CA GLU A 838 33.60 10.08 -35.38
C GLU A 838 34.96 9.38 -35.45
N ALA A 839 35.00 8.07 -35.17
CA ALA A 839 36.25 7.30 -35.16
C ALA A 839 36.94 7.25 -36.55
N ALA A 840 36.16 7.38 -37.62
CA ALA A 840 36.64 7.46 -39.00
C ALA A 840 37.00 8.91 -39.45
N GLY A 841 36.95 9.89 -38.54
CA GLY A 841 37.24 11.29 -38.83
C GLY A 841 36.15 12.03 -39.62
N LYS A 842 34.96 11.46 -39.77
CA LYS A 842 33.80 12.03 -40.49
C LYS A 842 32.87 12.80 -39.54
N GLN A 843 33.42 13.80 -38.86
CA GLN A 843 32.74 14.53 -37.77
C GLN A 843 31.40 15.17 -38.19
N THR A 844 31.33 15.78 -39.37
CA THR A 844 30.11 16.42 -39.88
C THR A 844 28.98 15.41 -40.14
N GLN A 845 29.31 14.22 -40.64
CA GLN A 845 28.31 13.16 -40.85
C GLN A 845 27.83 12.59 -39.52
N ALA A 846 28.73 12.43 -38.55
CA ALA A 846 28.38 12.00 -37.21
C ALA A 846 27.41 12.97 -36.52
N GLU A 847 27.70 14.27 -36.60
CA GLU A 847 26.83 15.33 -36.06
C GLU A 847 25.44 15.28 -36.70
N GLN A 848 25.36 15.19 -38.03
CA GLN A 848 24.07 15.09 -38.73
C GLN A 848 23.24 13.90 -38.25
N VAL A 849 23.87 12.73 -38.08
CA VAL A 849 23.18 11.54 -37.55
C VAL A 849 22.72 11.78 -36.10
N ARG A 850 23.56 12.38 -35.25
CA ARG A 850 23.19 12.69 -33.86
C ARG A 850 22.08 13.71 -33.76
N GLN A 851 22.06 14.73 -34.62
CA GLN A 851 20.97 15.72 -34.69
C GLN A 851 19.67 15.10 -35.19
N GLN A 852 19.73 14.18 -36.17
CA GLN A 852 18.55 13.43 -36.60
C GLN A 852 18.01 12.55 -35.49
N VAL A 853 18.90 11.88 -34.74
CA VAL A 853 18.53 11.11 -33.56
C VAL A 853 17.97 12.02 -32.49
N ASP A 854 18.57 13.17 -32.21
CA ASP A 854 18.12 14.13 -31.21
C ASP A 854 16.74 14.71 -31.56
N ALA A 855 16.54 15.16 -32.80
CA ALA A 855 15.26 15.65 -33.28
C ALA A 855 14.17 14.56 -33.17
N ARG A 856 14.51 13.31 -33.46
CA ARG A 856 13.59 12.17 -33.32
C ARG A 856 13.34 11.81 -31.86
N LEU A 857 14.35 11.79 -31.01
CA LEU A 857 14.24 11.54 -29.56
C LEU A 857 13.64 12.75 -28.80
N SER A 858 13.58 13.91 -29.44
CA SER A 858 12.87 15.10 -28.93
C SER A 858 11.38 15.10 -29.32
N GLN A 859 11.03 14.40 -30.42
CA GLN A 859 9.65 14.27 -30.94
C GLN A 859 8.95 12.99 -30.50
N THR A 860 9.68 11.88 -30.45
CA THR A 860 9.30 10.72 -29.64
C THR A 860 9.66 11.11 -28.24
N GLU A 861 8.81 10.87 -27.27
CA GLU A 861 9.06 11.40 -25.94
C GLU A 861 10.41 10.80 -25.33
N LYS A 862 11.13 9.81 -25.93
CA LYS A 862 11.99 8.73 -25.38
C LYS A 862 13.27 9.21 -24.68
N ARG A 863 13.16 9.51 -23.38
CA ARG A 863 14.00 10.52 -22.72
C ARG A 863 15.17 10.13 -21.83
N GLY A 864 15.27 8.90 -21.31
CA GLY A 864 16.29 8.68 -20.26
C GLY A 864 17.74 8.63 -20.77
N SER A 865 18.25 7.41 -20.89
CA SER A 865 19.69 7.17 -21.06
C SER A 865 20.22 7.50 -22.45
N VAL A 866 19.50 7.12 -23.50
CA VAL A 866 19.96 7.25 -24.89
C VAL A 866 20.01 8.71 -25.32
N GLN A 867 19.04 9.52 -24.92
CA GLN A 867 19.06 10.96 -25.16
C GLN A 867 20.17 11.64 -24.36
N TYR A 868 20.32 11.30 -23.07
CA TYR A 868 21.44 11.77 -22.25
C TYR A 868 22.80 11.50 -22.92
N PHE A 869 23.07 10.25 -23.33
CA PHE A 869 24.31 9.90 -24.02
C PHE A 869 24.48 10.66 -25.34
N ASN A 870 23.41 10.85 -26.11
CA ASN A 870 23.47 11.59 -27.35
C ASN A 870 23.80 13.07 -27.11
N LEU A 871 23.15 13.72 -26.14
CA LEU A 871 23.39 15.11 -25.78
C LEU A 871 24.80 15.36 -25.27
N VAL A 872 25.32 14.48 -24.40
CA VAL A 872 26.71 14.56 -23.95
C VAL A 872 27.68 14.43 -25.11
N LYS A 873 27.45 13.49 -26.04
CA LYS A 873 28.30 13.31 -27.21
C LYS A 873 28.18 14.46 -28.22
N LEU A 874 26.98 15.02 -28.42
CA LEU A 874 26.77 16.24 -29.19
C LEU A 874 27.56 17.41 -28.59
N GLY A 875 27.50 17.58 -27.26
CA GLY A 875 28.28 18.59 -26.55
C GLY A 875 29.79 18.43 -26.76
N ILE A 876 30.32 17.20 -26.68
CA ILE A 876 31.72 16.90 -26.98
C ILE A 876 32.05 17.29 -28.43
N ASN A 877 31.26 16.83 -29.41
CA ASN A 877 31.50 17.10 -30.82
C ASN A 877 31.49 18.61 -31.14
N LEU A 878 30.51 19.33 -30.61
CA LEU A 878 30.36 20.77 -30.80
C LEU A 878 31.49 21.55 -30.11
N THR A 879 31.96 21.10 -28.95
CA THR A 879 33.16 21.65 -28.30
C THR A 879 34.39 21.54 -29.21
N GLY A 880 34.49 20.44 -29.96
CA GLY A 880 35.59 20.22 -30.91
C GLY A 880 35.50 21.06 -32.17
N GLN A 881 34.29 21.44 -32.57
CA GLN A 881 34.04 22.42 -33.63
C GLN A 881 34.13 23.87 -33.13
N HIS A 882 34.55 24.06 -31.88
CA HIS A 882 34.55 25.33 -31.18
C HIS A 882 33.13 25.95 -31.01
N ARG A 883 32.03 25.26 -31.30
CA ARG A 883 30.66 25.78 -31.13
C ARG A 883 30.22 25.72 -29.66
N TYR A 884 30.90 26.46 -28.79
CA TYR A 884 30.83 26.33 -27.34
C TYR A 884 29.46 26.66 -26.75
N ARG A 885 28.74 27.64 -27.32
CA ARG A 885 27.39 28.01 -26.92
C ARG A 885 26.40 26.87 -27.09
N GLU A 886 26.43 26.23 -28.25
CA GLU A 886 25.57 25.08 -28.57
C GLU A 886 25.99 23.86 -27.75
N ALA A 887 27.30 23.65 -27.58
CA ALA A 887 27.83 22.59 -26.72
C ALA A 887 27.33 22.72 -25.27
N LEU A 888 27.39 23.92 -24.70
CA LEU A 888 26.91 24.19 -23.35
C LEU A 888 25.41 23.92 -23.22
N GLN A 889 24.61 24.36 -24.21
CA GLN A 889 23.16 24.10 -24.23
C GLN A 889 22.84 22.61 -24.15
N HIS A 890 23.50 21.78 -24.97
CA HIS A 890 23.27 20.34 -24.96
C HIS A 890 23.78 19.66 -23.67
N LEU A 891 24.92 20.09 -23.11
CA LEU A 891 25.42 19.53 -21.86
C LEU A 891 24.57 19.93 -20.65
N GLU A 892 24.02 21.15 -20.62
CA GLU A 892 23.05 21.54 -19.58
C GLU A 892 21.74 20.77 -19.71
N GLN A 893 21.25 20.54 -20.94
CA GLN A 893 20.11 19.65 -21.17
C GLN A 893 20.38 18.23 -20.66
N ALA A 894 21.58 17.69 -20.92
CA ALA A 894 21.98 16.40 -20.38
C ALA A 894 22.04 16.40 -18.85
N ARG A 895 22.48 17.50 -18.23
CA ARG A 895 22.50 17.66 -16.77
C ARG A 895 21.11 17.61 -16.15
N VAL A 896 20.13 18.24 -16.79
CA VAL A 896 18.72 18.20 -16.37
C VAL A 896 18.16 16.78 -16.40
N LEU A 897 18.56 15.97 -17.40
CA LEU A 897 18.11 14.57 -17.52
C LEU A 897 18.79 13.62 -16.53
N LEU A 898 19.97 13.95 -16.02
CA LEU A 898 20.80 13.03 -15.21
C LEU A 898 20.05 12.38 -14.01
N PRO A 899 19.24 13.10 -13.21
CA PRO A 899 18.48 12.49 -12.11
C PRO A 899 17.44 11.47 -12.58
N GLU A 900 16.86 11.66 -13.77
CA GLU A 900 15.89 10.73 -14.37
C GLU A 900 16.57 9.45 -14.88
N VAL A 901 17.82 9.55 -15.35
CA VAL A 901 18.59 8.40 -15.86
C VAL A 901 19.17 7.53 -14.73
N GLY A 902 19.39 8.11 -13.54
CA GLY A 902 19.91 7.37 -12.38
C GLY A 902 21.34 6.86 -12.58
N ARG A 903 22.16 7.58 -13.36
CA ARG A 903 23.56 7.24 -13.66
C ARG A 903 24.55 8.18 -12.97
N PRO A 904 25.79 7.73 -12.76
CA PRO A 904 26.89 8.60 -12.33
C PRO A 904 27.06 9.84 -13.21
N ALA A 905 27.41 10.96 -12.60
CA ALA A 905 27.59 12.22 -13.31
C ALA A 905 28.88 12.24 -14.16
N GLY A 906 29.80 11.30 -13.93
CA GLY A 906 31.20 11.46 -14.34
C GLY A 906 31.45 11.66 -15.83
N LEU A 907 30.65 11.03 -16.71
CA LEU A 907 30.79 11.24 -18.16
C LEU A 907 30.41 12.67 -18.59
N LEU A 908 29.31 13.20 -18.05
CA LEU A 908 28.87 14.56 -18.30
C LEU A 908 29.86 15.57 -17.71
N GLU A 909 30.28 15.36 -16.47
CA GLU A 909 31.23 16.23 -15.78
C GLU A 909 32.58 16.27 -16.49
N ARG A 910 33.04 15.16 -17.07
CA ARG A 910 34.24 15.14 -17.90
C ARG A 910 34.07 16.00 -19.17
N ALA A 911 32.93 15.90 -19.85
CA ALA A 911 32.63 16.71 -21.03
C ALA A 911 32.51 18.21 -20.69
N LEU A 912 32.00 18.54 -19.51
CA LEU A 912 31.94 19.91 -19.00
C LEU A 912 33.31 20.44 -18.61
N ALA A 913 34.15 19.63 -17.96
CA ALA A 913 35.52 20.00 -17.66
C ALA A 913 36.29 20.35 -18.94
N ASP A 914 36.09 19.54 -19.97
CA ASP A 914 36.61 19.73 -21.31
C ASP A 914 36.14 21.06 -21.94
N LEU A 915 34.83 21.35 -21.90
CA LEU A 915 34.24 22.59 -22.41
C LEU A 915 34.71 23.84 -21.64
N TYR A 916 34.64 23.83 -20.31
CA TYR A 916 35.04 24.97 -19.48
C TYR A 916 36.53 25.28 -19.62
N CYS A 917 37.38 24.25 -19.79
CA CYS A 917 38.80 24.46 -20.12
C CYS A 917 38.98 25.18 -21.46
N ALA A 918 38.22 24.79 -22.48
CA ALA A 918 38.26 25.45 -23.80
C ALA A 918 37.79 26.91 -23.73
N LEU A 919 36.81 27.20 -22.86
CA LEU A 919 36.28 28.53 -22.58
C LEU A 919 37.20 29.42 -21.73
N GLY A 920 38.19 28.85 -21.05
CA GLY A 920 39.05 29.58 -20.12
C GLY A 920 38.47 29.73 -18.70
N ALA A 921 37.32 29.10 -18.42
CA ALA A 921 36.67 29.10 -17.12
C ALA A 921 37.35 28.07 -16.18
N TRP A 922 38.57 28.40 -15.72
CA TRP A 922 39.46 27.46 -15.01
C TRP A 922 38.82 26.87 -13.75
N GLU A 923 38.15 27.68 -12.92
CA GLU A 923 37.52 27.21 -11.67
C GLU A 923 36.39 26.20 -11.92
N LEU A 924 35.54 26.46 -12.93
CA LEU A 924 34.47 25.56 -13.32
C LEU A 924 35.03 24.26 -13.91
N SER A 925 36.09 24.36 -14.71
CA SER A 925 36.77 23.21 -15.30
C SER A 925 37.40 22.31 -14.24
N GLU A 926 38.05 22.88 -13.23
CA GLU A 926 38.60 22.14 -12.09
C GLU A 926 37.51 21.40 -11.32
N LYS A 927 36.43 22.10 -10.97
CA LYS A 927 35.29 21.53 -10.24
C LYS A 927 34.67 20.35 -11.00
N ALA A 928 34.44 20.51 -12.30
CA ALA A 928 33.89 19.46 -13.14
C ALA A 928 34.86 18.28 -13.30
N ALA A 929 36.18 18.54 -13.44
CA ALA A 929 37.18 17.48 -13.52
C ALA A 929 37.26 16.65 -12.22
N LEU A 930 37.18 17.30 -11.06
CA LEU A 930 37.13 16.63 -9.76
C LEU A 930 35.84 15.82 -9.59
N ALA A 931 34.69 16.38 -9.96
CA ALA A 931 33.41 15.67 -9.94
C ALA A 931 33.43 14.42 -10.82
N ALA A 932 34.03 14.51 -12.01
CA ALA A 932 34.20 13.38 -12.92
C ALA A 932 35.06 12.24 -12.34
N LEU A 933 36.05 12.57 -11.52
CA LEU A 933 36.93 11.61 -10.87
C LEU A 933 36.33 11.00 -9.59
N GLN A 934 35.44 11.72 -8.92
CA GLN A 934 34.76 11.27 -7.70
C GLN A 934 33.66 10.24 -7.99
N ASP A 935 32.95 10.40 -9.10
CA ASP A 935 31.84 9.54 -9.50
C ASP A 935 32.00 9.02 -10.94
N PRO A 936 33.04 8.18 -11.20
CA PRO A 936 33.34 7.72 -12.54
C PRO A 936 32.23 6.81 -13.09
N GLU A 937 31.77 7.08 -14.32
CA GLU A 937 30.81 6.22 -15.02
C GLU A 937 31.47 4.86 -15.36
N PRO A 938 30.92 3.72 -14.92
CA PRO A 938 31.53 2.40 -15.13
C PRO A 938 31.75 2.00 -16.59
N LEU A 939 30.96 2.58 -17.51
CA LEU A 939 31.06 2.33 -18.96
C LEU A 939 31.97 3.33 -19.69
N ASP A 940 32.45 4.38 -19.02
CA ASP A 940 33.39 5.33 -19.63
C ASP A 940 34.82 4.82 -19.48
N GLU A 941 35.30 4.07 -20.48
CA GLU A 941 36.72 3.63 -20.54
C GLU A 941 37.71 4.80 -20.47
N GLY A 942 37.25 6.03 -20.74
CA GLY A 942 38.04 7.27 -20.69
C GLY A 942 37.87 8.10 -19.43
N TRP A 943 37.26 7.60 -18.34
CA TRP A 943 37.01 8.37 -17.12
C TRP A 943 38.29 9.05 -16.58
N GLY A 944 39.42 8.33 -16.62
CA GLY A 944 40.71 8.82 -16.14
C GLY A 944 41.34 9.92 -16.99
N LEU A 945 40.78 10.24 -18.17
CA LEU A 945 41.21 11.39 -18.96
C LEU A 945 40.95 12.73 -18.25
N ALA A 946 40.03 12.77 -17.27
CA ALA A 946 39.80 13.95 -16.44
C ALA A 946 41.06 14.39 -15.66
N TRP A 947 41.98 13.47 -15.33
CA TRP A 947 43.28 13.81 -14.73
C TRP A 947 44.14 14.71 -15.62
N ILE A 948 44.06 14.54 -16.95
CA ILE A 948 44.78 15.39 -17.91
C ILE A 948 44.26 16.83 -17.81
N ARG A 949 42.94 16.99 -17.74
CA ARG A 949 42.31 18.32 -17.62
C ARG A 949 42.62 18.97 -16.29
N LEU A 950 42.47 18.24 -15.20
CA LEU A 950 42.79 18.74 -13.87
C LEU A 950 44.24 19.26 -13.80
N GLY A 951 45.20 18.48 -14.30
CA GLY A 951 46.61 18.91 -14.34
C GLY A 951 46.85 20.15 -15.21
N GLN A 952 46.15 20.27 -16.34
CA GLN A 952 46.25 21.44 -17.20
C GLN A 952 45.71 22.70 -16.50
N VAL A 953 44.54 22.61 -15.87
CA VAL A 953 43.86 23.73 -15.19
C VAL A 953 44.64 24.20 -13.98
N LEU A 954 45.06 23.30 -13.09
CA LEU A 954 45.92 23.61 -11.93
C LEU A 954 47.22 24.29 -12.37
N GLY A 955 47.80 23.84 -13.49
CA GLY A 955 48.98 24.46 -14.09
C GLY A 955 48.73 25.91 -14.55
N MET A 956 47.55 26.22 -15.08
CA MET A 956 47.16 27.59 -15.48
C MET A 956 46.86 28.48 -14.28
N LYS A 957 46.32 27.92 -13.19
CA LYS A 957 46.09 28.61 -11.91
C LYS A 957 47.37 28.92 -11.11
N GLY A 958 48.51 28.37 -11.52
CA GLY A 958 49.78 28.57 -10.82
C GLY A 958 50.03 27.59 -9.67
N GLU A 959 49.45 26.39 -9.73
CA GLU A 959 49.57 25.32 -8.73
C GLU A 959 50.42 24.16 -9.29
N PRO A 960 51.74 24.33 -9.46
CA PRO A 960 52.58 23.40 -10.23
C PRO A 960 52.77 22.04 -9.56
N GLN A 961 52.72 21.96 -8.22
CA GLN A 961 52.90 20.71 -7.48
C GLN A 961 51.68 19.79 -7.65
N GLU A 962 50.48 20.35 -7.52
CA GLU A 962 49.22 19.62 -7.68
C GLU A 962 49.00 19.23 -9.15
N ALA A 963 49.35 20.11 -10.08
CA ALA A 963 49.38 19.79 -11.50
C ALA A 963 50.27 18.57 -11.82
N GLN A 964 51.46 18.48 -11.21
CA GLN A 964 52.36 17.33 -11.39
C GLN A 964 51.77 16.03 -10.84
N VAL A 965 51.02 16.09 -9.74
CA VAL A 965 50.30 14.92 -9.19
C VAL A 965 49.23 14.46 -10.18
N ALA A 966 48.38 15.37 -10.65
CA ALA A 966 47.35 15.04 -11.63
C ALA A 966 47.92 14.46 -12.92
N PHE A 967 49.01 15.02 -13.46
CA PHE A 967 49.68 14.46 -14.64
C PHE A 967 50.31 13.08 -14.40
N ARG A 968 50.80 12.81 -13.18
CA ARG A 968 51.31 11.49 -12.82
C ARG A 968 50.19 10.46 -12.84
N GLU A 969 49.03 10.77 -12.27
CA GLU A 969 47.87 9.88 -12.29
C GLU A 969 47.33 9.67 -13.71
N ALA A 970 47.30 10.71 -14.55
CA ALA A 970 46.98 10.58 -15.97
C ALA A 970 47.93 9.59 -16.69
N GLY A 971 49.24 9.67 -16.42
CA GLY A 971 50.23 8.75 -16.98
C GLY A 971 50.04 7.31 -16.49
N ASN A 972 49.79 7.11 -15.20
CA ASN A 972 49.49 5.80 -14.62
C ASN A 972 48.25 5.17 -15.27
N PHE A 973 47.19 5.97 -15.47
CA PHE A 973 45.96 5.54 -16.11
C PHE A 973 46.18 5.13 -17.57
N LEU A 974 46.80 6.00 -18.38
CA LEU A 974 47.06 5.74 -19.80
C LEU A 974 48.05 4.59 -20.06
N GLY A 975 48.89 4.27 -19.07
CA GLY A 975 49.76 3.09 -19.10
C GLY A 975 49.00 1.76 -18.89
N ARG A 976 47.85 1.80 -18.20
CA ARG A 976 46.96 0.64 -17.99
C ARG A 976 45.89 0.53 -19.08
N VAL A 977 45.36 1.66 -19.52
CA VAL A 977 44.28 1.76 -20.52
C VAL A 977 44.82 2.51 -21.75
N PRO A 978 45.25 1.81 -22.81
CA PRO A 978 45.85 2.44 -23.97
C PRO A 978 44.80 3.12 -24.84
N LEU A 979 44.57 4.42 -24.61
CA LEU A 979 43.70 5.28 -25.41
C LEU A 979 44.56 6.19 -26.30
N PRO A 980 44.65 5.96 -27.63
CA PRO A 980 45.54 6.72 -28.52
C PRO A 980 45.33 8.23 -28.48
N GLU A 981 44.08 8.72 -28.53
CA GLU A 981 43.79 10.15 -28.43
C GLU A 981 44.14 10.73 -27.05
N GLY A 982 43.87 9.98 -25.98
CA GLY A 982 44.24 10.38 -24.61
C GLY A 982 45.75 10.50 -24.44
N GLN A 983 46.50 9.52 -24.97
CA GLN A 983 47.96 9.53 -25.00
C GLN A 983 48.50 10.70 -25.81
N ALA A 984 47.93 10.95 -26.99
CA ALA A 984 48.30 12.07 -27.82
C ALA A 984 48.11 13.41 -27.11
N ARG A 985 46.93 13.63 -26.50
CA ARG A 985 46.63 14.86 -25.73
C ARG A 985 47.62 15.06 -24.57
N PHE A 986 47.91 14.00 -23.83
CA PHE A 986 48.87 14.05 -22.73
C PHE A 986 50.29 14.38 -23.21
N LEU A 987 50.76 13.76 -24.30
CA LEU A 987 52.07 14.01 -24.89
C LEU A 987 52.19 15.42 -25.48
N LEU A 988 51.14 15.93 -26.13
CA LEU A 988 51.11 17.30 -26.69
C LEU A 988 51.17 18.37 -25.60
N LEU A 989 50.50 18.16 -24.47
CA LEU A 989 50.60 19.05 -23.31
C LEU A 989 52.02 19.08 -22.71
N GLN A 990 52.70 17.93 -22.70
CA GLN A 990 54.11 17.86 -22.28
C GLN A 990 55.02 18.56 -23.30
N ALA A 991 54.77 18.37 -24.60
CA ALA A 991 55.56 18.98 -25.67
C ALA A 991 55.51 20.51 -25.64
N GLU A 992 54.34 21.09 -25.37
CA GLU A 992 54.13 22.55 -25.30
C GLU A 992 55.03 23.24 -24.26
N LYS A 993 55.31 22.55 -23.13
CA LYS A 993 56.15 23.05 -22.04
C LYS A 993 57.61 22.57 -22.11
N ALA A 994 57.94 21.68 -23.04
CA ALA A 994 59.25 21.06 -23.15
C ALA A 994 60.28 21.94 -23.88
N ALA A 995 61.56 21.64 -23.69
CA ALA A 995 62.63 22.20 -24.52
C ALA A 995 62.46 21.76 -25.99
N PRO A 996 62.92 22.54 -26.98
CA PRO A 996 62.62 22.29 -28.39
C PRO A 996 62.91 20.86 -28.88
N ALA A 997 64.08 20.30 -28.51
CA ALA A 997 64.44 18.92 -28.90
C ALA A 997 63.49 17.86 -28.32
N GLN A 998 63.08 18.01 -27.06
CA GLN A 998 62.14 17.10 -26.40
C GLN A 998 60.71 17.28 -26.94
N SER A 999 60.32 18.50 -27.29
CA SER A 999 59.04 18.77 -27.98
C SER A 999 58.95 18.02 -29.32
N LEU A 1000 60.03 18.03 -30.11
CA LEU A 1000 60.11 17.27 -31.37
C LEU A 1000 59.98 15.76 -31.16
N GLU A 1001 60.63 15.20 -30.13
CA GLU A 1001 60.52 13.78 -29.78
C GLU A 1001 59.07 13.40 -29.42
N LEU A 1002 58.44 14.19 -28.54
CA LEU A 1002 57.07 13.93 -28.07
C LEU A 1002 56.05 14.03 -29.20
N THR A 1003 56.15 15.06 -30.04
CA THR A 1003 55.25 15.25 -31.20
C THR A 1003 55.43 14.15 -32.26
N ASN A 1004 56.66 13.67 -32.50
CA ASN A 1004 56.89 12.53 -33.38
C ASN A 1004 56.26 11.24 -32.85
N ARG A 1005 56.28 11.02 -31.52
CA ARG A 1005 55.56 9.90 -30.90
C ARG A 1005 54.06 10.02 -31.14
N VAL A 1006 53.49 11.22 -31.04
CA VAL A 1006 52.07 11.46 -31.31
C VAL A 1006 51.69 11.16 -32.75
N LEU A 1007 52.48 11.61 -33.73
CA LEU A 1007 52.22 11.36 -35.15
C LEU A 1007 52.30 9.87 -35.54
N ASN A 1008 52.93 9.03 -34.70
CA ASN A 1008 52.99 7.58 -34.89
C ASN A 1008 51.86 6.82 -34.18
N LEU A 1009 50.97 7.49 -33.45
CA LEU A 1009 49.82 6.84 -32.81
C LEU A 1009 48.74 6.50 -33.86
N PRO A 1010 48.06 5.35 -33.73
CA PRO A 1010 47.00 4.95 -34.64
C PRO A 1010 45.74 5.79 -34.47
N ARG A 1011 44.96 5.98 -35.57
CA ARG A 1011 43.67 6.71 -35.59
C ARG A 1011 43.73 8.09 -34.94
N LEU A 1012 44.85 8.81 -35.11
CA LEU A 1012 44.97 10.18 -34.64
C LEU A 1012 44.02 11.09 -35.43
N SER A 1013 43.15 11.81 -34.73
CA SER A 1013 42.28 12.84 -35.31
C SER A 1013 43.11 13.91 -36.04
N GLN A 1014 42.51 14.51 -37.07
CA GLN A 1014 43.19 15.51 -37.89
C GLN A 1014 43.63 16.72 -37.06
N GLY A 1015 42.87 17.16 -36.04
CA GLY A 1015 43.29 18.27 -35.18
C GLY A 1015 44.52 17.95 -34.33
N LEU A 1016 44.55 16.80 -33.65
CA LEU A 1016 45.75 16.36 -32.91
C LEU A 1016 46.99 16.22 -33.81
N GLN A 1017 46.83 15.80 -35.07
CA GLN A 1017 47.92 15.81 -36.06
C GLN A 1017 48.40 17.24 -36.33
N MET A 1018 47.46 18.18 -36.53
CA MET A 1018 47.73 19.58 -36.79
C MET A 1018 48.42 20.28 -35.61
N ARG A 1019 48.07 19.94 -34.37
CA ARG A 1019 48.79 20.42 -33.18
C ARG A 1019 50.20 19.91 -33.09
N ALA A 1020 50.39 18.61 -33.34
CA ALA A 1020 51.72 18.03 -33.36
C ALA A 1020 52.60 18.77 -34.37
N LEU A 1021 52.10 19.01 -35.58
CA LEU A 1021 52.79 19.77 -36.61
C LEU A 1021 53.01 21.24 -36.22
N THR A 1022 52.05 21.88 -35.56
CA THR A 1022 52.15 23.27 -35.07
C THR A 1022 53.24 23.41 -34.01
N LEU A 1023 53.27 22.50 -33.03
CA LEU A 1023 54.31 22.45 -32.00
C LEU A 1023 55.69 22.09 -32.56
N GLN A 1024 55.76 21.23 -33.60
CA GLN A 1024 57.00 20.99 -34.34
C GLN A 1024 57.50 22.25 -35.04
N ALA A 1025 56.62 22.95 -35.76
CA ALA A 1025 56.97 24.21 -36.43
C ALA A 1025 57.46 25.26 -35.42
N GLN A 1026 56.82 25.37 -34.26
CA GLN A 1026 57.25 26.26 -33.18
C GLN A 1026 58.61 25.86 -32.57
N ALA A 1027 58.85 24.56 -32.37
CA ALA A 1027 60.13 24.06 -31.86
C ALA A 1027 61.28 24.32 -32.85
N HIS A 1028 61.08 24.05 -34.14
CA HIS A 1028 62.05 24.38 -35.20
C HIS A 1028 62.31 25.89 -35.30
N LEU A 1029 61.28 26.72 -35.14
CA LEU A 1029 61.45 28.18 -35.10
C LEU A 1029 62.34 28.61 -33.93
N ARG A 1030 62.15 28.04 -32.73
CA ARG A 1030 62.98 28.33 -31.55
C ARG A 1030 64.43 27.82 -31.70
N LEU A 1031 64.66 26.83 -32.54
CA LEU A 1031 66.00 26.32 -32.89
C LEU A 1031 66.69 27.12 -34.01
N GLY A 1032 66.00 28.08 -34.63
CA GLY A 1032 66.52 28.87 -35.77
C GLY A 1032 66.38 28.17 -37.13
N GLU A 1033 65.66 27.06 -37.22
CA GLU A 1033 65.47 26.26 -38.43
C GLU A 1033 64.26 26.76 -39.24
N HIS A 1034 64.38 27.98 -39.78
CA HIS A 1034 63.25 28.72 -40.36
C HIS A 1034 62.58 28.05 -41.58
N ASP A 1035 63.34 27.38 -42.45
CA ASP A 1035 62.77 26.73 -43.65
C ASP A 1035 61.94 25.49 -43.29
N THR A 1036 62.41 24.68 -42.34
CA THR A 1036 61.67 23.52 -41.81
C THR A 1036 60.40 23.97 -41.11
N ALA A 1037 60.48 25.02 -40.28
CA ALA A 1037 59.32 25.61 -39.62
C ALA A 1037 58.27 26.09 -40.64
N ARG A 1038 58.70 26.72 -41.74
CA ARG A 1038 57.80 27.16 -42.82
C ARG A 1038 57.15 25.98 -43.55
N GLN A 1039 57.90 24.93 -43.87
CA GLN A 1039 57.35 23.74 -44.55
C GLN A 1039 56.31 23.03 -43.68
N LEU A 1040 56.58 22.87 -42.39
CA LEU A 1040 55.65 22.26 -41.44
C LEU A 1040 54.39 23.13 -41.26
N SER A 1041 54.55 24.44 -41.09
CA SER A 1041 53.42 25.37 -41.01
C SER A 1041 52.57 25.39 -42.30
N ALA A 1042 53.17 25.20 -43.48
CA ALA A 1042 52.42 25.12 -44.74
C ALA A 1042 51.60 23.82 -44.87
N ARG A 1043 51.98 22.74 -44.15
CA ARG A 1043 51.20 21.50 -44.06
C ARG A 1043 50.00 21.63 -43.13
N VAL A 1044 49.99 22.67 -42.30
CA VAL A 1044 48.85 23.06 -41.46
C VAL A 1044 47.91 23.90 -42.32
N MET A 1045 47.09 23.27 -43.18
CA MET A 1045 46.13 23.97 -44.06
C MET A 1045 44.68 23.48 -43.91
N GLU A 1046 43.79 24.48 -43.96
CA GLU A 1046 42.33 24.59 -43.77
C GLU A 1046 41.73 24.44 -42.35
N PRO A 1047 40.80 25.34 -41.94
CA PRO A 1047 40.20 25.41 -40.59
C PRO A 1047 39.04 24.43 -40.38
N GLU A 1048 38.73 23.58 -41.36
CA GLU A 1048 37.53 22.73 -41.35
C GLU A 1048 37.69 21.42 -40.56
N ALA A 1049 38.84 21.19 -39.90
CA ALA A 1049 39.06 19.99 -39.10
C ALA A 1049 38.74 20.27 -37.62
N PRO A 1050 37.53 19.95 -37.12
CA PRO A 1050 37.19 20.12 -35.73
C PRO A 1050 37.93 19.12 -34.84
N ASP A 1051 38.59 19.61 -33.80
CA ASP A 1051 39.07 18.77 -32.71
C ASP A 1051 39.01 19.52 -31.39
N LEU A 1052 38.63 18.80 -30.35
CA LEU A 1052 38.56 19.37 -29.03
C LEU A 1052 39.96 19.78 -28.58
N PHE A 1053 40.03 20.92 -27.88
CA PHE A 1053 41.14 21.35 -27.01
C PHE A 1053 42.23 22.22 -27.58
N GLU A 1054 42.05 22.75 -28.78
CA GLU A 1054 43.06 23.61 -29.38
C GLU A 1054 42.58 25.05 -29.37
N ASP A 1055 43.47 25.95 -28.97
CA ASP A 1055 43.21 27.36 -29.19
C ASP A 1055 43.40 27.60 -30.70
N PRO A 1056 42.33 27.91 -31.44
CA PRO A 1056 42.39 28.04 -32.90
C PRO A 1056 43.29 29.19 -33.34
N LEU A 1057 43.67 30.08 -32.41
CA LEU A 1057 44.63 31.14 -32.64
C LEU A 1057 46.08 30.66 -32.57
N LEU A 1058 46.39 29.54 -31.92
CA LEU A 1058 47.77 29.07 -31.74
C LEU A 1058 48.48 28.76 -33.08
N PRO A 1059 47.88 28.02 -34.04
CA PRO A 1059 48.49 27.81 -35.35
C PRO A 1059 48.70 29.12 -36.12
N LEU A 1060 47.73 30.05 -36.04
CA LEU A 1060 47.82 31.37 -36.65
C LEU A 1060 48.95 32.21 -36.03
N MET A 1061 49.12 32.15 -34.70
CA MET A 1061 50.21 32.84 -34.00
C MET A 1061 51.58 32.31 -34.42
N VAL A 1062 51.74 30.99 -34.53
CA VAL A 1062 52.99 30.37 -34.99
C VAL A 1062 53.28 30.76 -36.43
N GLN A 1063 52.25 30.73 -37.30
CA GLN A 1063 52.37 31.16 -38.69
C GLN A 1063 52.79 32.63 -38.79
N HIS A 1064 52.20 33.50 -37.97
CA HIS A 1064 52.58 34.91 -37.87
C HIS A 1064 54.03 35.09 -37.47
N GLN A 1065 54.47 34.39 -36.43
CA GLN A 1065 55.84 34.46 -35.95
C GLN A 1065 56.84 33.99 -37.02
N ILE A 1066 56.52 32.96 -37.80
CA ILE A 1066 57.34 32.50 -38.93
C ILE A 1066 57.41 33.57 -40.04
N GLN A 1067 56.29 34.23 -40.36
CA GLN A 1067 56.25 35.25 -41.41
C GLN A 1067 57.00 36.53 -41.04
N VAL A 1068 56.85 37.00 -39.79
CA VAL A 1068 57.59 38.15 -39.25
C VAL A 1068 59.09 37.87 -39.25
N THR A 1069 59.51 36.68 -38.80
CA THR A 1069 60.94 36.29 -38.80
C THR A 1069 61.51 36.19 -40.22
N ALA A 1070 60.65 35.91 -41.21
CA ALA A 1070 61.01 35.89 -42.63
C ALA A 1070 60.94 37.26 -43.34
N GLY A 1071 60.60 38.34 -42.61
CA GLY A 1071 60.47 39.69 -43.18
C GLY A 1071 59.31 39.86 -44.15
N LYS A 1072 58.27 39.02 -44.08
CA LYS A 1072 57.09 39.09 -44.96
C LYS A 1072 55.92 39.77 -44.25
N ALA A 1073 55.10 40.50 -45.01
CA ALA A 1073 53.85 41.07 -44.52
C ALA A 1073 52.81 39.97 -44.34
N ASP A 1074 52.14 39.96 -43.18
CA ASP A 1074 51.25 38.88 -42.78
C ASP A 1074 49.78 39.31 -42.69
N CYS A 1075 49.32 40.03 -43.72
CA CYS A 1075 47.98 40.62 -43.72
C CYS A 1075 46.87 39.56 -43.65
N ASP A 1076 47.08 38.39 -44.26
CA ASP A 1076 46.07 37.33 -44.33
C ASP A 1076 45.87 36.61 -42.99
N VAL A 1077 46.94 36.29 -42.26
CA VAL A 1077 46.81 35.63 -40.94
C VAL A 1077 46.26 36.61 -39.91
N LEU A 1078 46.71 37.88 -39.94
CA LEU A 1078 46.15 38.93 -39.07
C LEU A 1078 44.66 39.15 -39.35
N GLN A 1079 44.23 39.08 -40.61
CA GLN A 1079 42.80 39.16 -40.95
C GLN A 1079 42.03 37.95 -40.42
N ARG A 1080 42.54 36.73 -40.56
CA ARG A 1080 41.91 35.52 -40.00
C ARG A 1080 41.80 35.55 -38.48
N MET A 1081 42.83 36.03 -37.79
CA MET A 1081 42.80 36.25 -36.33
C MET A 1081 41.71 37.26 -35.95
N ARG A 1082 41.61 38.36 -36.71
CA ARG A 1082 40.58 39.39 -36.52
C ARG A 1082 39.18 38.82 -36.75
N ASP A 1083 38.98 38.08 -37.83
CA ASP A 1083 37.68 37.47 -38.15
C ASP A 1083 37.26 36.46 -37.07
N TRP A 1084 38.21 35.68 -36.53
CA TRP A 1084 37.96 34.79 -35.39
C TRP A 1084 37.47 35.56 -34.16
N LEU A 1085 38.22 36.59 -33.75
CA LEU A 1085 37.96 37.33 -32.52
C LEU A 1085 36.73 38.27 -32.59
N GLN A 1086 36.50 38.89 -33.75
CA GLN A 1086 35.43 39.90 -33.90
C GLN A 1086 34.12 39.30 -34.40
N ASN A 1087 34.16 38.28 -35.27
CA ASN A 1087 32.95 37.74 -35.90
C ASN A 1087 32.55 36.40 -35.31
N TRP A 1088 33.52 35.52 -35.04
CA TRP A 1088 33.23 34.15 -34.62
C TRP A 1088 33.01 34.03 -33.10
N VAL A 1089 33.87 34.66 -32.28
CA VAL A 1089 33.78 34.59 -30.80
C VAL A 1089 32.42 35.07 -30.26
N PRO A 1090 31.88 36.24 -30.68
CA PRO A 1090 30.57 36.68 -30.20
C PRO A 1090 29.41 35.76 -30.58
N LEU A 1091 29.57 34.96 -31.64
CA LEU A 1091 28.53 34.04 -32.12
C LEU A 1091 28.56 32.69 -31.37
N HIS A 1092 29.74 32.20 -31.02
CA HIS A 1092 29.90 30.83 -30.51
C HIS A 1092 30.38 30.72 -29.06
N VAL A 1093 30.88 31.79 -28.44
CA VAL A 1093 31.22 31.82 -27.00
C VAL A 1093 30.00 32.33 -26.19
N PRO A 1094 29.55 31.60 -25.15
CA PRO A 1094 28.50 32.09 -24.23
C PRO A 1094 28.87 33.44 -23.62
N GLU A 1095 27.92 34.37 -23.51
CA GLU A 1095 28.17 35.73 -22.99
C GLU A 1095 28.82 35.71 -21.61
N GLU A 1096 28.34 34.83 -20.72
CA GLU A 1096 28.85 34.65 -19.36
C GLU A 1096 30.32 34.19 -19.28
N HIS A 1097 30.87 33.62 -20.36
CA HIS A 1097 32.25 33.11 -20.43
C HIS A 1097 33.13 33.90 -21.41
N GLN A 1098 32.64 34.99 -22.01
CA GLN A 1098 33.45 35.76 -22.96
C GLN A 1098 34.68 36.38 -22.30
N GLN A 1099 34.52 36.91 -21.08
CA GLN A 1099 35.64 37.50 -20.35
C GLN A 1099 36.73 36.46 -20.03
N ASP A 1100 36.33 35.27 -19.57
CA ASP A 1100 37.24 34.14 -19.33
C ASP A 1100 37.98 33.73 -20.61
N TYR A 1101 37.27 33.69 -21.73
CA TYR A 1101 37.83 33.34 -23.03
C TYR A 1101 38.88 34.36 -23.49
N PHE A 1102 38.61 35.66 -23.33
CA PHE A 1102 39.59 36.71 -23.65
C PHE A 1102 40.82 36.71 -22.74
N ASN A 1103 40.70 36.19 -21.52
CA ASN A 1103 41.81 36.08 -20.58
C ASN A 1103 42.74 34.88 -20.87
N LYS A 1104 42.40 34.01 -21.82
CA LYS A 1104 43.27 32.88 -22.20
C LYS A 1104 44.62 33.39 -22.73
N PRO A 1105 45.75 32.75 -22.38
CA PRO A 1105 47.08 33.22 -22.78
C PRO A 1105 47.27 33.41 -24.29
N ALA A 1106 46.78 32.46 -25.11
CA ALA A 1106 46.90 32.54 -26.57
C ALA A 1106 46.00 33.64 -27.16
N VAL A 1107 44.78 33.80 -26.63
CA VAL A 1107 43.88 34.89 -27.04
C VAL A 1107 44.50 36.25 -26.71
N ARG A 1108 44.97 36.44 -25.47
CA ARG A 1108 45.62 37.69 -25.04
C ARG A 1108 46.85 38.02 -25.90
N ALA A 1109 47.69 37.02 -26.18
CA ALA A 1109 48.85 37.21 -27.03
C ALA A 1109 48.46 37.56 -28.49
N ALA A 1110 47.38 36.98 -29.02
CA ALA A 1110 46.84 37.37 -30.32
C ALA A 1110 46.30 38.82 -30.33
N LEU A 1111 45.63 39.25 -29.24
CA LEU A 1111 45.19 40.64 -29.08
C LEU A 1111 46.37 41.61 -29.06
N GLU A 1112 47.42 41.30 -28.30
CA GLU A 1112 48.66 42.11 -28.24
C GLU A 1112 49.32 42.24 -29.63
N VAL A 1113 49.35 41.15 -30.42
CA VAL A 1113 49.83 41.17 -31.80
C VAL A 1113 48.97 42.08 -32.70
N LEU A 1114 47.64 42.01 -32.58
CA LEU A 1114 46.73 42.85 -33.37
C LEU A 1114 46.79 44.34 -32.97
N GLU A 1115 47.03 44.65 -31.69
CA GLU A 1115 47.18 46.02 -31.20
C GLU A 1115 48.49 46.66 -31.66
N THR A 1116 49.58 45.89 -31.65
CA THR A 1116 50.91 46.37 -32.05
C THR A 1116 51.06 46.58 -33.55
N THR A 1117 50.24 45.94 -34.38
CA THR A 1117 50.30 45.99 -35.85
C THR A 1117 49.49 47.13 -36.52
N ARG A 1118 48.91 48.07 -35.74
CA ARG A 1118 48.26 49.33 -36.18
C ARG A 1118 47.63 49.32 -37.59
N SER A 1119 46.43 48.75 -37.70
CA SER A 1119 45.38 49.28 -38.59
C SER A 1119 44.09 49.34 -37.77
N GLY A 1120 43.65 50.56 -37.46
CA GLY A 1120 42.83 50.87 -36.28
C GLY A 1120 41.48 50.18 -36.19
N ILE A 1121 41.07 49.90 -34.95
CA ILE A 1121 39.69 49.96 -34.43
C ILE A 1121 39.80 50.19 -32.90
N VAL A 1122 38.96 51.08 -32.40
CA VAL A 1122 38.71 51.31 -30.98
C VAL A 1122 37.94 50.09 -30.44
N TRP A 1123 38.48 49.41 -29.43
CA TRP A 1123 37.71 48.46 -28.61
C TRP A 1123 36.57 49.22 -27.95
N LYS A 1124 35.33 49.03 -28.42
CA LYS A 1124 34.15 49.45 -27.67
C LYS A 1124 33.95 48.43 -26.55
N GLY A 1125 34.45 48.76 -25.36
CA GLY A 1125 34.16 48.00 -24.16
C GLY A 1125 32.67 48.03 -23.84
N ASN A 1126 32.15 46.86 -23.46
CA ASN A 1126 31.18 46.70 -22.39
C ASN A 1126 31.66 45.52 -21.56
#